data_AF-A0A3N4BDZ9-F1
#
_entry.id   AF-A0A3N4BDZ9-F1
#
_cell.length_a   1.000
_cell.length_b   1.000
_cell.length_c   1.000
_cell.angle_alpha   90.00
_cell.angle_beta   90.00
_cell.angle_gamma   90.00
#
_symmetry.space_group_name_H-M   'P 1'
#
loop_
_entity.id
_entity.type
_entity.pdbx_description
1 polymer ?
#
loop_
_entity_poly.entity_id
_entity_poly.type
_entity_poly.pdbx_seq_one_letter_code
_entity_poly.pdbx_strand_id
1 'polypeptide(L)'
;MQPARLDLRVNKGATFRALLRVMQPSLIYKAITAIAATAPVRLTVAHELPTDWPVWVEQAQQLQALNRAPLRTTPHMASVIDASTLEINTINAAGTNAKGGQLIYQAPLDLTGATAVLQLLEEGADAGTLPVTVNASGWVGVDLTAAETAALGLAARDYVLDITLGSGEVLRAFAGTVAVELAGASAGQLCSGYAVIGGDRGPAGPTIASATVNASGHLIITLEDGTEIDAGYIGGGGGSGGAWGAIAGDITAQLDLMERLGLKVNQDTYNAFVVATSDALADRYTKAESDARYDATGTASGAVGAHEAAPDPHPQYTTAAEATASAPVQSVQGRQGAVVITTTDLNLQNVDNTSDDDKPISTALAAALDAKEDAVQDNLSASVPPTVDNDETEGYAPRSRWFDILARESYLCLSAATGAAVWVQTSLTLDELGSAALQDVSAFATSADLDAVEGQAQGYTDALRDDLQDSSNPAKGAAIVGLLGTNVGNYLSQLLDSKQVRIAAGALRNPGTGWEFIQDSEHDPINAVSVTVDDSVNLRVSFKGTNAKVIAGIAVPDEAYARHGLTVGCSVGVGSMDIRAFMPLEFSLATNGTSAPVVTARKEIANLISASRQGFSIRVNHPAVKDGGPLVQPYVGAPAVFADSVTDTTFNLAQSLPASPKYYRIRYVSGAWQLSTNDTGATLDSSAFSSNGNLVVTLGTAITLGEEFFQSVSDRYTSNCKIITPGLNSFTVRFYDATGAVRTTATDSTMESYIQYGPPVAAFNSSTTLPAGTYKIRRGPVPIDWSALTSPDSYGANANIWFFAIVEYE
;
A
#
# COMPACT_ATOMS: atom_id res chain seq x y z
N MET A 1 0.73 27.24 -14.85
CA MET A 1 0.22 26.60 -13.61
C MET A 1 1.16 25.47 -13.23
N GLN A 2 1.44 25.29 -11.94
CA GLN A 2 2.14 24.09 -11.48
C GLN A 2 1.11 22.93 -11.48
N PRO A 3 1.43 21.77 -12.07
CA PRO A 3 0.52 20.63 -12.05
C PRO A 3 0.28 20.13 -10.62
N ALA A 4 -0.93 19.65 -10.37
CA ALA A 4 -1.26 18.99 -9.10
C ALA A 4 -0.47 17.68 -8.98
N ARG A 5 0.17 17.47 -7.83
CA ARG A 5 0.89 16.22 -7.54
C ARG A 5 -0.04 15.17 -6.98
N LEU A 6 -0.22 14.06 -7.69
CA LEU A 6 -1.05 12.94 -7.27
C LEU A 6 -0.44 11.62 -7.74
N ASP A 7 -0.16 10.71 -6.81
CA ASP A 7 0.31 9.37 -7.16
C ASP A 7 -0.87 8.41 -7.37
N LEU A 8 -0.78 7.57 -8.41
CA LEU A 8 -1.79 6.56 -8.74
C LEU A 8 -1.28 5.18 -8.34
N ARG A 9 -1.96 4.54 -7.39
CA ARG A 9 -1.65 3.16 -6.99
C ARG A 9 -2.58 2.17 -7.68
N VAL A 10 -2.01 1.32 -8.52
CA VAL A 10 -2.73 0.34 -9.33
C VAL A 10 -2.45 -1.06 -8.80
N ASN A 11 -3.51 -1.77 -8.41
CA ASN A 11 -3.40 -3.18 -8.06
C ASN A 11 -3.37 -4.03 -9.34
N LYS A 12 -2.27 -4.75 -9.53
CA LYS A 12 -2.06 -5.59 -10.72
C LYS A 12 -3.14 -6.67 -10.81
N GLY A 13 -3.79 -6.77 -11.97
CA GLY A 13 -4.84 -7.77 -12.21
C GLY A 13 -6.22 -7.42 -11.65
N ALA A 14 -6.39 -6.21 -11.10
CA ALA A 14 -7.68 -5.68 -10.68
C ALA A 14 -8.13 -4.51 -11.58
N THR A 15 -9.42 -4.26 -11.66
CA THR A 15 -9.93 -3.06 -12.35
C THR A 15 -9.54 -1.83 -11.52
N PHE A 16 -8.93 -0.83 -12.16
CA PHE A 16 -8.57 0.45 -11.54
C PHE A 16 -9.42 1.56 -12.14
N ARG A 17 -9.99 2.41 -11.27
CA ARG A 17 -10.75 3.59 -11.67
C ARG A 17 -10.33 4.78 -10.84
N ALA A 18 -9.95 5.88 -11.49
CA ALA A 18 -9.65 7.14 -10.83
C ALA A 18 -10.35 8.31 -11.54
N LEU A 19 -10.86 9.27 -10.77
CA LEU A 19 -11.50 10.49 -11.27
C LEU A 19 -10.65 11.71 -10.93
N LEU A 20 -9.93 12.22 -11.93
CA LEU A 20 -9.06 13.39 -11.83
C LEU A 20 -9.86 14.66 -12.11
N ARG A 21 -10.31 15.34 -11.06
CA ARG A 21 -11.15 16.55 -11.17
C ARG A 21 -10.32 17.80 -11.43
N VAL A 22 -10.70 18.58 -12.43
CA VAL A 22 -10.04 19.82 -12.82
C VAL A 22 -10.91 20.99 -12.41
N MET A 23 -10.35 21.89 -11.61
CA MET A 23 -11.10 22.97 -10.95
C MET A 23 -10.59 24.34 -11.38
N GLN A 24 -11.47 25.33 -11.35
CA GLN A 24 -11.10 26.73 -11.49
C GLN A 24 -10.45 27.25 -10.19
N PRO A 25 -9.47 28.17 -10.27
CA PRO A 25 -8.76 28.64 -9.08
C PRO A 25 -9.64 29.43 -8.10
N SER A 26 -10.73 30.03 -8.59
CA SER A 26 -11.63 30.88 -7.80
C SER A 26 -12.51 30.07 -6.85
N LEU A 27 -12.58 30.52 -5.59
CA LEU A 27 -13.50 29.96 -4.59
C LEU A 27 -14.90 30.57 -4.77
N ILE A 28 -15.90 29.70 -4.84
CA ILE A 28 -17.31 30.04 -4.82
C ILE A 28 -17.84 29.85 -3.41
N TYR A 29 -18.60 30.82 -2.94
CA TYR A 29 -19.19 30.85 -1.60
C TYR A 29 -20.71 30.85 -1.72
N LYS A 30 -21.38 29.87 -1.13
CA LYS A 30 -22.85 29.75 -1.11
C LYS A 30 -23.33 29.61 0.34
N ALA A 31 -24.36 30.36 0.73
CA ALA A 31 -24.91 30.27 2.09
C ALA A 31 -25.68 28.95 2.27
N ILE A 32 -25.44 28.26 3.38
CA ILE A 32 -26.21 27.06 3.74
C ILE A 32 -27.53 27.50 4.37
N THR A 33 -28.63 27.07 3.78
CA THR A 33 -29.99 27.46 4.22
C THR A 33 -30.55 26.54 5.30
N ALA A 34 -30.15 25.26 5.30
CA ALA A 34 -30.48 24.31 6.36
C ALA A 34 -29.42 23.21 6.48
N ILE A 35 -29.24 22.69 7.69
CA ILE A 35 -28.44 21.49 7.98
C ILE A 35 -29.38 20.49 8.65
N ALA A 36 -29.62 19.34 8.00
CA ALA A 36 -30.48 18.31 8.54
C ALA A 36 -29.76 17.51 9.63
N ALA A 37 -30.47 17.23 10.72
CA ALA A 37 -29.97 16.40 11.83
C ALA A 37 -30.06 14.90 11.49
N THR A 38 -29.43 14.50 10.38
CA THR A 38 -29.43 13.14 9.85
C THR A 38 -28.05 12.51 9.91
N ALA A 39 -28.00 11.19 9.77
CA ALA A 39 -26.78 10.43 9.55
C ALA A 39 -26.98 9.62 8.25
N PRO A 40 -26.36 10.03 7.13
CA PRO A 40 -25.38 11.11 7.00
C PRO A 40 -25.98 12.52 7.00
N VAL A 41 -25.15 13.55 7.23
CA VAL A 41 -25.60 14.95 7.23
C VAL A 41 -25.99 15.41 5.83
N ARG A 42 -27.11 16.14 5.74
CA ARG A 42 -27.56 16.80 4.51
C ARG A 42 -27.57 18.30 4.66
N LEU A 43 -27.05 19.00 3.66
CA LEU A 43 -27.00 20.45 3.57
C LEU A 43 -27.97 20.91 2.48
N THR A 44 -28.86 21.85 2.82
CA THR A 44 -29.71 22.52 1.82
C THR A 44 -29.01 23.81 1.37
N VAL A 45 -28.52 23.82 0.15
CA VAL A 45 -27.74 24.91 -0.45
C VAL A 45 -27.83 24.81 -1.97
N ALA A 46 -28.20 25.90 -2.64
CA ALA A 46 -28.16 25.95 -4.11
C ALA A 46 -26.71 25.90 -4.60
N HIS A 47 -26.39 24.91 -5.44
CA HIS A 47 -25.05 24.69 -5.97
C HIS A 47 -25.08 24.38 -7.47
N GLU A 48 -23.92 24.50 -8.10
CA GLU A 48 -23.74 24.23 -9.55
C GLU A 48 -22.81 23.02 -9.76
N LEU A 49 -22.73 22.14 -8.76
CA LEU A 49 -21.89 20.95 -8.79
C LEU A 49 -22.53 19.84 -9.65
N PRO A 50 -21.80 19.23 -10.59
CA PRO A 50 -22.34 18.24 -11.53
C PRO A 50 -22.43 16.82 -10.95
N THR A 51 -21.59 16.52 -9.96
CA THR A 51 -21.48 15.21 -9.29
C THR A 51 -20.75 15.40 -7.97
N ASP A 52 -20.37 14.31 -7.31
CA ASP A 52 -19.58 14.29 -6.09
C ASP A 52 -18.35 15.20 -6.24
N TRP A 53 -18.26 16.19 -5.36
CA TRP A 53 -17.28 17.27 -5.48
C TRP A 53 -16.63 17.61 -4.14
N PRO A 54 -15.33 17.97 -4.13
CA PRO A 54 -14.68 18.48 -2.95
C PRO A 54 -15.24 19.84 -2.52
N VAL A 55 -15.67 19.93 -1.27
CA VAL A 55 -16.23 21.15 -0.68
C VAL A 55 -15.66 21.40 0.71
N TRP A 56 -15.60 22.66 1.09
CA TRP A 56 -15.38 23.09 2.46
C TRP A 56 -16.68 23.68 3.02
N VAL A 57 -16.83 23.59 4.33
CA VAL A 57 -17.90 24.29 5.05
C VAL A 57 -17.23 25.08 6.14
N GLU A 58 -17.58 26.35 6.30
CA GLU A 58 -17.16 27.16 7.44
C GLU A 58 -18.37 27.71 8.19
N GLN A 59 -18.13 28.10 9.44
CA GLN A 59 -19.11 28.80 10.29
C GLN A 59 -20.41 28.01 10.57
N ALA A 60 -20.42 26.69 10.37
CA ALA A 60 -21.51 25.85 10.83
C ALA A 60 -21.52 25.82 12.36
N GLN A 61 -22.66 26.19 12.96
CA GLN A 61 -22.82 26.21 14.41
C GLN A 61 -23.21 24.82 14.92
N GLN A 62 -22.78 24.47 16.13
CA GLN A 62 -23.15 23.23 16.84
C GLN A 62 -22.80 21.89 16.12
N LEU A 63 -22.01 21.93 15.04
CA LEU A 63 -21.45 20.75 14.37
C LEU A 63 -20.02 21.04 13.91
N GLN A 64 -19.07 21.06 14.85
CA GLN A 64 -17.67 21.43 14.56
C GLN A 64 -16.99 20.48 13.57
N ALA A 65 -17.40 19.21 13.51
CA ALA A 65 -16.87 18.23 12.56
C ALA A 65 -17.12 18.60 11.09
N LEU A 66 -18.16 19.42 10.83
CA LEU A 66 -18.45 19.92 9.49
C LEU A 66 -17.52 21.06 9.08
N ASN A 67 -16.96 21.83 10.01
CA ASN A 67 -16.14 22.99 9.69
C ASN A 67 -14.72 22.61 9.21
N ARG A 68 -14.33 23.10 8.03
CA ARG A 68 -13.04 22.92 7.38
C ARG A 68 -12.59 24.23 6.73
N ALA A 69 -11.40 24.70 7.08
CA ALA A 69 -10.84 25.91 6.47
C ALA A 69 -10.39 25.64 5.02
N PRO A 70 -10.84 26.45 4.04
CA PRO A 70 -10.52 26.24 2.63
C PRO A 70 -9.01 26.34 2.39
N LEU A 71 -8.50 25.48 1.50
CA LEU A 71 -7.08 25.39 1.10
C LEU A 71 -6.05 25.07 2.21
N ARG A 72 -6.46 25.07 3.49
CA ARG A 72 -5.61 24.70 4.63
C ARG A 72 -5.93 23.33 5.21
N THR A 73 -7.13 22.82 4.93
CA THR A 73 -7.60 21.52 5.41
C THR A 73 -8.19 20.69 4.28
N THR A 74 -8.19 19.38 4.46
CA THR A 74 -8.79 18.40 3.57
C THR A 74 -10.29 18.71 3.37
N PRO A 75 -10.76 19.03 2.14
CA PRO A 75 -12.19 19.15 1.84
C PRO A 75 -12.98 17.89 2.19
N HIS A 76 -14.27 18.08 2.45
CA HIS A 76 -15.25 17.00 2.46
C HIS A 76 -15.57 16.60 1.03
N MET A 77 -15.85 15.32 0.82
CA MET A 77 -16.46 14.87 -0.42
C MET A 77 -17.98 14.96 -0.25
N ALA A 78 -18.60 15.91 -0.93
CA ALA A 78 -20.05 16.06 -0.91
C ALA A 78 -20.66 15.34 -2.11
N SER A 79 -21.60 14.44 -1.84
CA SER A 79 -22.38 13.79 -2.88
C SER A 79 -23.58 14.66 -3.24
N VAL A 80 -23.83 14.79 -4.54
CA VAL A 80 -24.93 15.61 -5.06
C VAL A 80 -26.21 14.79 -5.06
N ILE A 81 -27.21 15.21 -4.27
CA ILE A 81 -28.53 14.55 -4.24
C ILE A 81 -29.46 15.19 -5.27
N ASP A 82 -29.51 16.53 -5.28
CA ASP A 82 -30.26 17.35 -6.23
C ASP A 82 -29.62 18.73 -6.34
N ALA A 83 -30.18 19.65 -7.14
CA ALA A 83 -29.63 20.98 -7.38
C ALA A 83 -29.52 21.90 -6.13
N SER A 84 -30.12 21.49 -5.01
CA SER A 84 -30.19 22.24 -3.77
C SER A 84 -29.79 21.43 -2.54
N THR A 85 -29.35 20.19 -2.71
CA THR A 85 -29.10 19.27 -1.60
C THR A 85 -27.78 18.53 -1.80
N LEU A 86 -26.88 18.69 -0.82
CA LEU A 86 -25.62 17.95 -0.73
C LEU A 86 -25.65 17.03 0.49
N GLU A 87 -25.07 15.84 0.35
CA GLU A 87 -24.86 14.90 1.46
C GLU A 87 -23.36 14.76 1.74
N ILE A 88 -22.97 14.76 3.02
CA ILE A 88 -21.58 14.47 3.42
C ILE A 88 -21.59 13.19 4.26
N ASN A 89 -21.25 12.08 3.60
CA ASN A 89 -21.41 10.73 4.16
C ASN A 89 -20.58 10.51 5.45
N THR A 90 -19.44 11.20 5.58
CA THR A 90 -18.50 11.02 6.70
C THR A 90 -18.93 11.73 7.98
N ILE A 91 -19.99 12.54 7.95
CA ILE A 91 -20.42 13.36 9.08
C ILE A 91 -21.80 12.92 9.55
N ASN A 92 -21.89 12.57 10.83
CA ASN A 92 -23.14 12.29 11.52
C ASN A 92 -23.64 13.56 12.23
N ALA A 93 -24.81 14.04 11.84
CA ALA A 93 -25.49 15.19 12.47
C ALA A 93 -26.73 14.78 13.28
N ALA A 94 -27.00 13.48 13.44
CA ALA A 94 -28.15 12.99 14.21
C ALA A 94 -28.11 13.49 15.65
N GLY A 95 -29.23 14.04 16.13
CA GLY A 95 -29.36 14.63 17.46
C GLY A 95 -28.68 15.99 17.66
N THR A 96 -28.10 16.57 16.60
CA THR A 96 -27.53 17.94 16.65
C THR A 96 -28.54 18.98 16.20
N ASN A 97 -28.39 20.22 16.68
CA ASN A 97 -29.18 21.38 16.23
C ASN A 97 -28.33 22.31 15.34
N ALA A 98 -27.58 21.72 14.42
CA ALA A 98 -26.65 22.43 13.55
C ALA A 98 -27.37 23.46 12.68
N LYS A 99 -26.82 24.69 12.59
CA LYS A 99 -27.41 25.79 11.82
C LYS A 99 -26.34 26.71 11.24
N GLY A 100 -26.72 27.45 10.20
CA GLY A 100 -25.86 28.42 9.52
C GLY A 100 -24.71 27.76 8.75
N GLY A 101 -23.70 28.57 8.44
CA GLY A 101 -22.52 28.15 7.71
C GLY A 101 -22.54 28.52 6.23
N GLN A 102 -21.38 28.41 5.60
CA GLN A 102 -21.14 28.73 4.20
C GLN A 102 -20.47 27.54 3.53
N LEU A 103 -21.07 27.07 2.44
CA LEU A 103 -20.45 26.12 1.53
C LEU A 103 -19.43 26.86 0.68
N ILE A 104 -18.24 26.31 0.57
CA ILE A 104 -17.13 26.87 -0.19
C ILE A 104 -16.60 25.78 -1.11
N TYR A 105 -16.47 26.05 -2.41
CA TYR A 105 -15.92 25.08 -3.36
C TYR A 105 -15.24 25.78 -4.54
N GLN A 106 -14.40 25.05 -5.27
CA GLN A 106 -13.88 25.52 -6.55
C GLN A 106 -14.74 24.95 -7.67
N ALA A 107 -15.16 25.78 -8.62
CA ALA A 107 -16.02 25.34 -9.72
C ALA A 107 -15.32 24.32 -10.62
N PRO A 108 -16.07 23.37 -11.23
CA PRO A 108 -15.55 22.54 -12.31
C PRO A 108 -15.07 23.41 -13.48
N LEU A 109 -13.95 23.04 -14.08
CA LEU A 109 -13.53 23.61 -15.37
C LEU A 109 -14.40 23.02 -16.48
N ASP A 110 -14.93 23.84 -17.38
CA ASP A 110 -15.62 23.33 -18.57
C ASP A 110 -14.61 22.66 -19.52
N LEU A 111 -14.80 21.37 -19.74
CA LEU A 111 -13.96 20.55 -20.62
C LEU A 111 -14.70 20.15 -21.90
N THR A 112 -15.75 20.88 -22.28
CA THR A 112 -16.49 20.63 -23.53
C THR A 112 -15.55 20.73 -24.73
N GLY A 113 -15.46 19.65 -25.51
CA GLY A 113 -14.58 19.57 -26.68
C GLY A 113 -13.09 19.41 -26.35
N ALA A 114 -12.71 19.19 -25.08
CA ALA A 114 -11.33 18.95 -24.69
C ALA A 114 -10.91 17.49 -24.92
N THR A 115 -9.61 17.28 -25.13
CA THR A 115 -8.97 15.96 -25.16
C THR A 115 -7.90 15.87 -24.06
N ALA A 116 -7.53 14.66 -23.64
CA ALA A 116 -6.51 14.48 -22.62
C ALA A 116 -5.61 13.29 -22.94
N VAL A 117 -4.35 13.37 -22.54
CA VAL A 117 -3.36 12.30 -22.65
C VAL A 117 -2.65 12.13 -21.31
N LEU A 118 -2.67 10.91 -20.77
CA LEU A 118 -1.86 10.53 -19.62
C LEU A 118 -0.63 9.78 -20.13
N GLN A 119 0.52 10.45 -20.14
CA GLN A 119 1.80 9.88 -20.55
C GLN A 119 2.54 9.34 -19.34
N LEU A 120 3.09 8.14 -19.50
CA LEU A 120 4.03 7.52 -18.58
C LEU A 120 5.45 7.91 -19.00
N LEU A 121 6.32 8.12 -18.01
CA LEU A 121 7.68 8.57 -18.20
C LEU A 121 8.66 7.61 -17.50
N GLU A 122 9.77 7.31 -18.16
CA GLU A 122 10.89 6.54 -17.60
C GLU A 122 12.17 7.36 -17.83
N GLU A 123 12.83 7.76 -16.74
CA GLU A 123 13.99 8.67 -16.76
C GLU A 123 13.76 9.96 -17.59
N GLY A 124 12.52 10.43 -17.65
CA GLY A 124 12.13 11.64 -18.39
C GLY A 124 11.80 11.43 -19.87
N ALA A 125 11.88 10.19 -20.39
CA ALA A 125 11.46 9.83 -21.75
C ALA A 125 10.05 9.22 -21.78
N ASP A 126 9.33 9.37 -22.91
CA ASP A 126 8.02 8.77 -23.12
C ASP A 126 8.10 7.24 -23.06
N ALA A 127 7.33 6.68 -22.13
CA ALA A 127 7.29 5.27 -21.79
C ALA A 127 5.93 4.62 -22.14
N GLY A 128 5.02 5.39 -22.77
CA GLY A 128 3.69 4.94 -23.17
C GLY A 128 2.58 5.80 -22.58
N THR A 129 1.33 5.40 -22.82
CA THR A 129 0.15 6.14 -22.35
C THR A 129 -0.83 5.21 -21.63
N LEU A 130 -1.64 5.79 -20.73
CA LEU A 130 -2.82 5.13 -20.17
C LEU A 130 -4.09 5.68 -20.80
N PRO A 131 -5.11 4.82 -21.04
CA PRO A 131 -6.39 5.29 -21.57
C PRO A 131 -7.08 6.21 -20.56
N VAL A 132 -7.62 7.31 -21.08
CA VAL A 132 -8.37 8.30 -20.31
C VAL A 132 -9.66 8.70 -21.01
N THR A 133 -10.68 9.05 -20.22
CA THR A 133 -11.95 9.55 -20.72
C THR A 133 -12.18 10.97 -20.19
N VAL A 134 -12.36 11.94 -21.08
CA VAL A 134 -12.66 13.32 -20.69
C VAL A 134 -14.16 13.48 -20.49
N ASN A 135 -14.58 14.07 -19.38
CA ASN A 135 -15.95 14.48 -19.15
C ASN A 135 -16.06 16.01 -19.21
N ALA A 136 -17.00 16.50 -20.02
CA ALA A 136 -17.25 17.93 -20.22
C ALA A 136 -17.51 18.69 -18.90
N SER A 137 -18.03 18.01 -17.89
CA SER A 137 -18.35 18.59 -16.57
C SER A 137 -17.15 18.70 -15.62
N GLY A 138 -15.92 18.60 -16.12
CA GLY A 138 -14.71 19.03 -15.39
C GLY A 138 -13.87 17.94 -14.76
N TRP A 139 -13.85 16.72 -15.30
CA TRP A 139 -12.93 15.68 -14.83
C TRP A 139 -12.44 14.77 -15.96
N VAL A 140 -11.32 14.10 -15.70
CA VAL A 140 -10.75 13.06 -16.55
C VAL A 140 -10.78 11.74 -15.78
N GLY A 141 -11.42 10.72 -16.34
CA GLY A 141 -11.45 9.36 -15.81
C GLY A 141 -10.25 8.55 -16.33
N VAL A 142 -9.59 7.81 -15.42
CA VAL A 142 -8.62 6.77 -15.75
C VAL A 142 -9.28 5.44 -15.42
N ASP A 143 -9.73 4.72 -16.45
CA ASP A 143 -10.43 3.43 -16.31
C ASP A 143 -9.57 2.34 -16.94
N LEU A 144 -8.95 1.50 -16.11
CA LEU A 144 -8.14 0.36 -16.54
C LEU A 144 -8.85 -0.94 -16.17
N THR A 145 -9.03 -1.82 -17.14
CA THR A 145 -9.52 -3.18 -16.92
C THR A 145 -8.48 -4.02 -16.17
N ALA A 146 -8.93 -5.13 -15.58
CA ALA A 146 -8.04 -6.10 -14.93
C ALA A 146 -6.94 -6.64 -15.87
N ALA A 147 -7.24 -6.78 -17.17
CA ALA A 147 -6.26 -7.22 -18.16
C ALA A 147 -5.20 -6.15 -18.43
N GLU A 148 -5.61 -4.88 -18.55
CA GLU A 148 -4.70 -3.75 -18.74
C GLU A 148 -3.79 -3.54 -17.53
N THR A 149 -4.33 -3.59 -16.32
CA THR A 149 -3.50 -3.49 -15.11
C THR A 149 -2.57 -4.69 -14.93
N ALA A 150 -2.95 -5.88 -15.39
CA ALA A 150 -2.08 -7.06 -15.42
C ALA A 150 -0.93 -6.92 -16.43
N ALA A 151 -1.13 -6.19 -17.52
CA ALA A 151 -0.10 -5.92 -18.52
C ALA A 151 0.94 -4.90 -18.04
N LEU A 152 0.64 -4.09 -17.02
CA LEU A 152 1.59 -3.13 -16.48
C LEU A 152 2.77 -3.83 -15.76
N GLY A 153 3.98 -3.32 -16.01
CA GLY A 153 5.18 -3.70 -15.28
C GLY A 153 5.10 -3.30 -13.80
N LEU A 154 5.87 -3.96 -12.94
CA LEU A 154 5.92 -3.65 -11.49
C LEU A 154 6.78 -2.41 -11.15
N ALA A 155 7.38 -1.77 -12.15
CA ALA A 155 8.20 -0.58 -11.93
C ALA A 155 7.29 0.65 -11.73
N ALA A 156 7.60 1.43 -10.70
CA ALA A 156 6.99 2.75 -10.54
C ALA A 156 7.45 3.66 -11.70
N ARG A 157 6.51 4.34 -12.35
CA ARG A 157 6.78 5.24 -13.48
C ARG A 157 6.20 6.61 -13.18
N ASP A 158 6.92 7.67 -13.54
CA ASP A 158 6.35 9.00 -13.46
C ASP A 158 5.27 9.18 -14.54
N TYR A 159 4.33 10.08 -14.32
CA TYR A 159 3.32 10.40 -15.30
C TYR A 159 3.00 11.89 -15.32
N VAL A 160 2.52 12.33 -16.48
CA VAL A 160 1.92 13.65 -16.68
C VAL A 160 0.57 13.50 -17.36
N LEU A 161 -0.41 14.30 -16.94
CA LEU A 161 -1.70 14.45 -17.60
C LEU A 161 -1.77 15.82 -18.26
N ASP A 162 -1.72 15.83 -19.59
CA ASP A 162 -1.90 17.01 -20.42
C ASP A 162 -3.32 17.01 -20.99
N ILE A 163 -4.05 18.11 -20.78
CA ILE A 163 -5.42 18.33 -21.27
C ILE A 163 -5.38 19.43 -22.32
N THR A 164 -5.78 19.13 -23.54
CA THR A 164 -5.94 20.12 -24.61
C THR A 164 -7.38 20.60 -24.62
N LEU A 165 -7.60 21.87 -24.24
CA LEU A 165 -8.92 22.49 -24.26
C LEU A 165 -9.44 22.65 -25.70
N GLY A 166 -10.76 22.85 -25.86
CA GLY A 166 -11.36 23.12 -27.17
C GLY A 166 -10.82 24.39 -27.87
N SER A 167 -10.16 25.28 -27.13
CA SER A 167 -9.42 26.44 -27.66
C SER A 167 -8.05 26.09 -28.28
N GLY A 168 -7.57 24.86 -28.09
CA GLY A 168 -6.22 24.41 -28.44
C GLY A 168 -5.16 24.64 -27.36
N GLU A 169 -5.50 25.28 -26.24
CA GLU A 169 -4.58 25.47 -25.10
C GLU A 169 -4.30 24.12 -24.39
N VAL A 170 -3.03 23.83 -24.12
CA VAL A 170 -2.61 22.62 -23.38
C VAL A 170 -2.36 22.96 -21.92
N LEU A 171 -3.10 22.29 -21.03
CA LEU A 171 -3.00 22.39 -19.59
C LEU A 171 -2.39 21.11 -19.01
N ARG A 172 -1.18 21.22 -18.46
CA ARG A 172 -0.62 20.14 -17.61
C ARG A 172 -1.32 20.15 -16.26
N ALA A 173 -2.36 19.33 -16.12
CA ALA A 173 -3.27 19.35 -14.99
C ALA A 173 -2.73 18.56 -13.79
N PHE A 174 -2.17 17.37 -14.04
CA PHE A 174 -1.64 16.47 -13.01
C PHE A 174 -0.26 15.93 -13.38
N ALA A 175 0.53 15.63 -12.36
CA ALA A 175 1.76 14.87 -12.47
C ALA A 175 1.96 14.02 -11.20
N GLY A 176 2.70 12.94 -11.28
CA GLY A 176 3.00 12.11 -10.11
C GLY A 176 3.60 10.78 -10.53
N THR A 177 3.51 9.79 -9.66
CA THR A 177 4.02 8.45 -9.94
C THR A 177 2.88 7.44 -10.01
N VAL A 178 2.89 6.57 -11.02
CA VAL A 178 2.06 5.37 -11.09
C VAL A 178 2.84 4.21 -10.48
N ALA A 179 2.34 3.65 -9.38
CA ALA A 179 2.92 2.49 -8.71
C ALA A 179 2.01 1.28 -8.90
N VAL A 180 2.57 0.17 -9.38
CA VAL A 180 1.83 -1.09 -9.63
C VAL A 180 2.19 -2.10 -8.55
N GLU A 181 1.22 -2.50 -7.74
CA GLU A 181 1.41 -3.41 -6.60
C GLU A 181 0.76 -4.78 -6.86
N LEU A 182 1.34 -5.84 -6.27
CA LEU A 182 0.76 -7.18 -6.30
C LEU A 182 -0.45 -7.25 -5.36
N ALA A 183 -1.54 -7.84 -5.82
CA ALA A 183 -2.72 -8.09 -5.00
C ALA A 183 -2.34 -8.93 -3.75
N GLY A 184 -2.36 -8.31 -2.57
CA GLY A 184 -2.01 -8.95 -1.30
C GLY A 184 -0.97 -8.22 -0.44
N ALA A 185 -0.32 -7.17 -0.95
CA ALA A 185 0.46 -6.26 -0.12
C ALA A 185 -0.49 -5.49 0.82
N SER A 186 -0.10 -5.33 2.09
CA SER A 186 -0.89 -4.72 3.15
C SER A 186 -1.49 -3.38 2.71
N ALA A 187 -2.81 -3.20 2.89
CA ALA A 187 -3.52 -1.95 2.60
C ALA A 187 -3.03 -0.81 3.51
N GLY A 188 -1.89 -0.21 3.13
CA GLY A 188 -1.25 0.89 3.83
C GLY A 188 -1.77 2.24 3.33
N GLN A 189 -2.50 2.92 4.21
CA GLN A 189 -2.85 4.35 4.20
C GLN A 189 -2.98 5.06 2.85
N LEU A 190 -4.25 5.30 2.48
CA LEU A 190 -4.80 6.39 1.68
C LEU A 190 -3.77 7.44 1.20
N CYS A 191 -3.51 7.44 -0.10
CA CYS A 191 -2.84 8.54 -0.79
C CYS A 191 -3.59 9.85 -0.51
N SER A 192 -2.99 10.76 0.26
CA SER A 192 -3.52 12.11 0.45
C SER A 192 -3.27 12.94 -0.81
N GLY A 193 -4.15 12.70 -1.78
CA GLY A 193 -4.38 13.46 -3.00
C GLY A 193 -5.69 12.99 -3.64
N TYR A 194 -6.67 12.62 -2.81
CA TYR A 194 -7.99 12.09 -3.18
C TYR A 194 -8.01 11.04 -4.30
N ALA A 195 -7.51 9.84 -4.00
CA ALA A 195 -8.21 8.62 -4.41
C ALA A 195 -9.33 8.37 -3.38
N VAL A 196 -10.55 8.80 -3.68
CA VAL A 196 -11.74 8.23 -3.02
C VAL A 196 -12.02 6.92 -3.76
N ILE A 197 -11.78 5.79 -3.08
CA ILE A 197 -12.45 4.53 -3.40
C ILE A 197 -13.93 4.80 -3.12
N GLY A 198 -14.61 5.35 -4.12
CA GLY A 198 -16.06 5.38 -4.18
C GLY A 198 -16.49 4.07 -4.79
N GLY A 199 -16.94 3.13 -3.95
CA GLY A 199 -18.09 2.36 -4.40
C GLY A 199 -19.15 3.37 -4.78
N ASP A 200 -19.42 3.48 -6.08
CA ASP A 200 -20.66 3.91 -6.73
C ASP A 200 -20.43 4.15 -8.25
N ARG A 201 -19.76 3.21 -8.91
CA ARG A 201 -20.62 2.30 -9.65
C ARG A 201 -20.74 1.09 -8.73
N GLY A 202 -21.94 0.74 -8.28
CA GLY A 202 -22.20 -0.68 -8.02
C GLY A 202 -21.65 -1.48 -9.22
N PRO A 203 -21.29 -2.77 -9.07
CA PRO A 203 -21.13 -3.61 -10.26
C PRO A 203 -22.28 -3.25 -11.20
N ALA A 204 -21.99 -2.94 -12.48
CA ALA A 204 -23.01 -2.47 -13.41
C ALA A 204 -24.27 -3.25 -13.10
N GLY A 205 -25.29 -2.57 -12.55
CA GLY A 205 -26.43 -3.26 -11.96
C GLY A 205 -26.88 -4.25 -13.01
N PRO A 206 -26.98 -5.55 -12.68
CA PRO A 206 -26.95 -6.59 -13.68
C PRO A 206 -27.96 -6.22 -14.76
N THR A 207 -27.44 -6.06 -15.97
CA THR A 207 -28.18 -5.54 -17.10
C THR A 207 -29.34 -6.50 -17.33
N ILE A 208 -30.55 -5.96 -17.34
CA ILE A 208 -31.75 -6.76 -17.47
C ILE A 208 -31.75 -7.30 -18.90
N ALA A 209 -31.55 -8.61 -19.04
CA ALA A 209 -31.70 -9.29 -20.32
C ALA A 209 -33.18 -9.37 -20.71
N SER A 210 -34.05 -9.62 -19.73
CA SER A 210 -35.49 -9.55 -19.92
C SER A 210 -36.22 -9.37 -18.59
N ALA A 211 -37.40 -8.78 -18.62
CA ALA A 211 -38.33 -8.76 -17.51
C ALA A 211 -39.63 -9.41 -17.98
N THR A 212 -40.04 -10.49 -17.32
CA THR A 212 -41.23 -11.26 -17.69
C THR A 212 -42.12 -11.44 -16.46
N VAL A 213 -43.43 -11.56 -16.68
CA VAL A 213 -44.34 -11.96 -15.60
C VAL A 213 -44.53 -13.46 -15.70
N ASN A 214 -44.23 -14.18 -14.61
CA ASN A 214 -44.41 -15.63 -14.59
C ASN A 214 -45.89 -16.01 -14.45
N ALA A 215 -46.19 -17.31 -14.61
CA ALA A 215 -47.56 -17.82 -14.53
C ALA A 215 -48.26 -17.56 -13.17
N SER A 216 -47.49 -17.25 -12.12
CA SER A 216 -48.00 -16.92 -10.78
C SER A 216 -48.24 -15.42 -10.58
N GLY A 217 -48.03 -14.57 -11.59
CA GLY A 217 -48.26 -13.12 -11.53
C GLY A 217 -47.12 -12.32 -10.87
N HIS A 218 -45.97 -12.95 -10.66
CA HIS A 218 -44.78 -12.29 -10.14
C HIS A 218 -43.95 -11.70 -11.29
N LEU A 219 -43.39 -10.51 -11.07
CA LEU A 219 -42.42 -9.94 -11.99
C LEU A 219 -41.06 -10.62 -11.76
N ILE A 220 -40.60 -11.34 -12.77
CA ILE A 220 -39.29 -11.95 -12.80
C ILE A 220 -38.37 -11.09 -13.67
N ILE A 221 -37.27 -10.65 -13.08
CA ILE A 221 -36.21 -9.92 -13.77
C ILE A 221 -35.07 -10.90 -14.04
N THR A 222 -34.82 -11.21 -15.31
CA THR A 222 -33.70 -12.04 -15.74
C THR A 222 -32.53 -11.15 -16.11
N LEU A 223 -31.39 -11.41 -15.48
CA LEU A 223 -30.14 -10.69 -15.66
C LEU A 223 -29.36 -11.27 -16.86
N GLU A 224 -28.41 -10.51 -17.41
CA GLU A 224 -27.56 -10.94 -18.55
C GLU A 224 -26.72 -12.19 -18.27
N ASP A 225 -26.48 -12.52 -17.00
CA ASP A 225 -25.81 -13.75 -16.56
C ASP A 225 -26.75 -14.97 -16.41
N GLY A 226 -28.05 -14.78 -16.71
CA GLY A 226 -29.09 -15.81 -16.61
C GLY A 226 -29.72 -15.95 -15.23
N THR A 227 -29.31 -15.16 -14.24
CA THR A 227 -29.91 -15.16 -12.90
C THR A 227 -31.32 -14.56 -12.94
N GLU A 228 -32.29 -15.21 -12.30
CA GLU A 228 -33.66 -14.71 -12.17
C GLU A 228 -33.91 -14.13 -10.77
N ILE A 229 -34.45 -12.90 -10.71
CA ILE A 229 -34.87 -12.23 -9.49
C ILE A 229 -36.40 -12.11 -9.50
N ASP A 230 -37.06 -12.71 -8.50
CA ASP A 230 -38.48 -12.48 -8.25
C ASP A 230 -38.67 -11.14 -7.52
N ALA A 231 -39.08 -10.12 -8.28
CA ALA A 231 -39.31 -8.76 -7.80
C ALA A 231 -40.68 -8.61 -7.10
N GLY A 232 -41.39 -9.72 -6.88
CA GLY A 232 -42.65 -9.77 -6.16
C GLY A 232 -43.89 -9.79 -7.05
N TYR A 233 -45.02 -10.01 -6.40
CA TYR A 233 -46.33 -10.08 -7.02
C TYR A 233 -46.79 -8.70 -7.50
N ILE A 234 -47.02 -8.54 -8.81
CA ILE A 234 -47.63 -7.31 -9.36
C ILE A 234 -49.13 -7.55 -9.50
N GLY A 235 -49.86 -7.46 -8.39
CA GLY A 235 -51.31 -7.45 -8.40
C GLY A 235 -51.85 -6.37 -7.46
N GLY A 236 -52.78 -5.57 -7.98
CA GLY A 236 -53.55 -4.64 -7.16
C GLY A 236 -54.24 -5.40 -6.03
N GLY A 237 -54.15 -4.86 -4.82
CA GLY A 237 -54.64 -5.52 -3.62
C GLY A 237 -56.11 -5.94 -3.72
N GLY A 238 -56.38 -7.19 -3.35
CA GLY A 238 -57.72 -7.76 -3.26
C GLY A 238 -57.84 -9.05 -4.05
N GLY A 239 -57.79 -10.18 -3.35
CA GLY A 239 -57.80 -11.51 -3.94
C GLY A 239 -58.95 -11.74 -4.92
N SER A 240 -58.59 -12.05 -6.17
CA SER A 240 -59.24 -12.96 -7.11
C SER A 240 -58.36 -12.95 -8.36
N GLY A 241 -57.80 -14.10 -8.71
CA GLY A 241 -56.78 -14.25 -9.75
C GLY A 241 -57.25 -13.81 -11.14
N GLY A 242 -57.01 -12.54 -11.47
CA GLY A 242 -56.98 -12.05 -12.84
C GLY A 242 -55.54 -11.68 -13.15
N ALA A 243 -54.87 -12.52 -13.94
CA ALA A 243 -53.68 -12.10 -14.67
C ALA A 243 -54.00 -10.77 -15.37
N TRP A 244 -53.03 -9.84 -15.41
CA TRP A 244 -53.11 -8.70 -16.32
C TRP A 244 -53.56 -9.24 -17.66
N GLY A 245 -54.79 -8.90 -18.03
CA GLY A 245 -55.40 -9.40 -19.25
C GLY A 245 -54.43 -9.10 -20.37
N ALA A 246 -54.09 -10.11 -21.15
CA ALA A 246 -53.67 -9.83 -22.50
C ALA A 246 -54.66 -8.79 -23.05
N ILE A 247 -54.16 -7.72 -23.66
CA ILE A 247 -55.01 -6.94 -24.58
C ILE A 247 -55.19 -7.85 -25.81
N ALA A 248 -55.95 -8.93 -25.58
CA ALA A 248 -56.45 -9.84 -26.56
C ALA A 248 -57.88 -9.37 -26.78
N GLY A 249 -58.02 -8.57 -27.83
CA GLY A 249 -59.22 -7.83 -28.09
C GLY A 249 -58.84 -6.66 -28.97
N ASP A 250 -59.58 -6.51 -30.06
CA ASP A 250 -59.52 -5.35 -30.93
C ASP A 250 -59.70 -4.07 -30.09
N ILE A 251 -58.89 -3.06 -30.38
CA ILE A 251 -58.88 -1.76 -29.67
C ILE A 251 -60.27 -1.09 -29.65
N THR A 252 -61.17 -1.50 -30.55
CA THR A 252 -62.63 -1.29 -30.55
C THR A 252 -63.31 -1.49 -29.19
N ALA A 253 -62.88 -2.47 -28.40
CA ALA A 253 -63.60 -2.88 -27.19
C ALA A 253 -63.17 -2.11 -25.92
N GLN A 254 -62.15 -1.25 -26.00
CA GLN A 254 -61.63 -0.46 -24.88
C GLN A 254 -62.11 0.99 -24.95
N LEU A 255 -63.41 1.18 -24.76
CA LEU A 255 -64.12 2.46 -24.88
C LEU A 255 -63.57 3.56 -23.96
N ASP A 256 -63.11 3.20 -22.77
CA ASP A 256 -62.53 4.13 -21.80
C ASP A 256 -61.14 4.64 -22.23
N LEU A 257 -60.38 3.81 -22.94
CA LEU A 257 -59.06 4.14 -23.47
C LEU A 257 -59.18 4.97 -24.75
N MET A 258 -60.16 4.67 -25.62
CA MET A 258 -60.48 5.47 -26.81
C MET A 258 -60.98 6.88 -26.46
N GLU A 259 -61.76 7.01 -25.38
CA GLU A 259 -62.25 8.29 -24.87
C GLU A 259 -61.12 9.16 -24.29
N ARG A 260 -60.12 8.54 -23.67
CA ARG A 260 -58.96 9.25 -23.08
C ARG A 260 -57.88 9.64 -24.10
N LEU A 261 -57.82 9.00 -25.27
CA LEU A 261 -56.83 9.27 -26.32
C LEU A 261 -57.34 10.19 -27.45
N GLY A 262 -58.61 10.61 -27.44
CA GLY A 262 -59.15 11.58 -28.41
C GLY A 262 -59.20 11.09 -29.86
N LEU A 263 -58.94 9.80 -30.09
CA LEU A 263 -58.92 9.16 -31.40
C LEU A 263 -60.32 8.64 -31.74
N LYS A 264 -60.89 9.21 -32.80
CA LYS A 264 -62.15 8.80 -33.40
C LYS A 264 -62.08 7.31 -33.77
N VAL A 265 -63.02 6.53 -33.23
CA VAL A 265 -63.57 5.23 -33.68
C VAL A 265 -62.75 4.48 -34.74
N ASN A 266 -62.23 3.28 -34.42
CA ASN A 266 -61.56 2.47 -35.44
C ASN A 266 -62.56 1.97 -36.50
N GLN A 267 -62.04 1.66 -37.69
CA GLN A 267 -62.83 1.31 -38.87
C GLN A 267 -63.76 0.11 -38.62
N ASP A 268 -63.42 -0.79 -37.69
CA ASP A 268 -64.21 -1.99 -37.41
C ASP A 268 -65.34 -1.74 -36.41
N THR A 269 -65.19 -0.81 -35.45
CA THR A 269 -66.31 -0.27 -34.67
C THR A 269 -67.26 0.51 -35.56
N TYR A 270 -66.71 1.28 -36.51
CA TYR A 270 -67.48 1.98 -37.53
C TYR A 270 -68.19 0.98 -38.47
N ASN A 271 -67.52 -0.08 -38.91
CA ASN A 271 -68.09 -1.12 -39.77
C ASN A 271 -69.10 -1.99 -39.01
N ALA A 272 -68.88 -2.31 -37.74
CA ALA A 272 -69.81 -3.07 -36.90
C ALA A 272 -71.01 -2.23 -36.48
N PHE A 273 -70.84 -0.92 -36.23
CA PHE A 273 -71.96 0.02 -36.12
C PHE A 273 -72.71 0.12 -37.45
N VAL A 274 -72.04 0.24 -38.59
CA VAL A 274 -72.66 0.27 -39.92
C VAL A 274 -73.39 -1.03 -40.24
N VAL A 275 -72.84 -2.20 -39.90
CA VAL A 275 -73.46 -3.52 -40.10
C VAL A 275 -74.61 -3.75 -39.12
N ALA A 276 -74.46 -3.42 -37.83
CA ALA A 276 -75.54 -3.53 -36.85
C ALA A 276 -76.67 -2.51 -37.09
N THR A 277 -76.34 -1.34 -37.64
CA THR A 277 -77.33 -0.33 -38.07
C THR A 277 -77.96 -0.74 -39.41
N SER A 278 -77.21 -1.41 -40.31
CA SER A 278 -77.72 -1.99 -41.56
C SER A 278 -78.65 -3.18 -41.30
N ASP A 279 -78.32 -4.07 -40.36
CA ASP A 279 -79.15 -5.21 -39.96
C ASP A 279 -80.39 -4.74 -39.17
N ALA A 280 -80.27 -3.70 -38.33
CA ALA A 280 -81.39 -3.09 -37.62
C ALA A 280 -82.29 -2.21 -38.50
N LEU A 281 -81.79 -1.71 -39.65
CA LEU A 281 -82.57 -0.98 -40.66
C LEU A 281 -83.16 -1.89 -41.73
N ALA A 282 -82.51 -3.02 -42.04
CA ALA A 282 -83.03 -4.04 -42.95
C ALA A 282 -84.33 -4.67 -42.43
N ASP A 283 -84.52 -4.70 -41.11
CA ASP A 283 -85.71 -5.28 -40.46
C ASP A 283 -86.88 -4.28 -40.28
N ARG A 284 -86.76 -3.03 -40.78
CA ARG A 284 -87.86 -2.03 -40.69
C ARG A 284 -88.48 -1.58 -42.00
N TYR A 285 -87.86 -1.81 -43.16
CA TYR A 285 -88.47 -1.60 -44.48
C TYR A 285 -87.82 -2.52 -45.51
N THR A 286 -88.62 -3.27 -46.26
CA THR A 286 -88.10 -4.03 -47.39
C THR A 286 -87.60 -3.09 -48.49
N LYS A 287 -86.67 -3.55 -49.33
CA LYS A 287 -86.12 -2.77 -50.46
C LYS A 287 -87.22 -2.16 -51.34
N ALA A 288 -88.33 -2.86 -51.53
CA ALA A 288 -89.49 -2.36 -52.28
C ALA A 288 -90.17 -1.15 -51.61
N GLU A 289 -90.20 -1.09 -50.28
CA GLU A 289 -90.79 0.01 -49.50
C GLU A 289 -89.84 1.22 -49.39
N SER A 290 -88.52 0.98 -49.43
CA SER A 290 -87.51 2.04 -49.51
C SER A 290 -87.45 2.68 -50.89
N ASP A 291 -87.48 1.89 -51.96
CA ASP A 291 -87.43 2.37 -53.36
C ASP A 291 -88.67 3.21 -53.71
N ALA A 292 -89.84 2.87 -53.16
CA ALA A 292 -91.07 3.64 -53.36
C ALA A 292 -91.08 5.02 -52.65
N ARG A 293 -90.22 5.22 -51.63
CA ARG A 293 -90.17 6.46 -50.85
C ARG A 293 -89.06 7.40 -51.28
N TYR A 294 -87.94 6.89 -51.80
CA TYR A 294 -86.79 7.71 -52.17
C TYR A 294 -86.76 8.13 -53.64
N ASP A 295 -87.53 7.50 -54.53
CA ASP A 295 -87.66 7.93 -55.92
C ASP A 295 -89.02 7.52 -56.54
N ALA A 296 -90.10 8.10 -56.02
CA ALA A 296 -91.47 7.79 -56.46
C ALA A 296 -91.75 8.07 -57.96
N THR A 297 -90.83 8.74 -58.67
CA THR A 297 -90.93 9.04 -60.11
C THR A 297 -89.78 8.45 -60.94
N GLY A 298 -88.91 7.60 -60.37
CA GLY A 298 -87.79 6.98 -61.08
C GLY A 298 -86.78 7.97 -61.68
N THR A 299 -86.72 9.19 -61.14
CA THR A 299 -85.92 10.30 -61.69
C THR A 299 -84.43 10.14 -61.38
N ALA A 300 -84.08 9.56 -60.24
CA ALA A 300 -82.69 9.20 -59.90
C ALA A 300 -82.27 7.90 -60.61
N SER A 301 -83.15 6.92 -60.73
CA SER A 301 -82.89 5.70 -61.52
C SER A 301 -82.74 6.00 -63.02
N GLY A 302 -83.51 6.95 -63.55
CA GLY A 302 -83.36 7.46 -64.92
C GLY A 302 -82.08 8.28 -65.13
N ALA A 303 -81.61 9.02 -64.13
CA ALA A 303 -80.33 9.74 -64.19
C ALA A 303 -79.12 8.79 -64.17
N VAL A 304 -79.18 7.72 -63.36
CA VAL A 304 -78.14 6.68 -63.32
C VAL A 304 -78.16 5.84 -64.60
N GLY A 305 -79.35 5.46 -65.11
CA GLY A 305 -79.48 4.76 -66.39
C GLY A 305 -79.02 5.60 -67.59
N ALA A 306 -79.23 6.92 -67.56
CA ALA A 306 -78.68 7.84 -68.56
C ALA A 306 -77.16 8.02 -68.43
N HIS A 307 -76.59 7.86 -67.24
CA HIS A 307 -75.15 7.89 -66.98
C HIS A 307 -74.47 6.56 -67.37
N GLU A 308 -75.12 5.42 -67.17
CA GLU A 308 -74.65 4.09 -67.61
C GLU A 308 -74.80 3.86 -69.11
N ALA A 309 -75.77 4.51 -69.76
CA ALA A 309 -75.95 4.52 -71.21
C ALA A 309 -75.11 5.61 -71.92
N ALA A 310 -74.44 6.49 -71.17
CA ALA A 310 -73.46 7.40 -71.72
C ALA A 310 -72.17 6.61 -72.07
N PRO A 311 -71.58 6.80 -73.26
CA PRO A 311 -70.28 6.20 -73.56
C PRO A 311 -69.26 6.66 -72.52
N ASP A 312 -68.59 5.71 -71.85
CA ASP A 312 -67.58 6.00 -70.83
C ASP A 312 -66.47 6.91 -71.40
N PRO A 313 -66.23 8.11 -70.83
CA PRO A 313 -65.13 8.98 -71.23
C PRO A 313 -63.75 8.53 -70.72
N HIS A 314 -63.63 7.39 -70.05
CA HIS A 314 -62.34 6.85 -69.59
C HIS A 314 -61.99 5.53 -70.29
N PRO A 315 -61.25 5.58 -71.41
CA PRO A 315 -60.51 4.43 -71.90
C PRO A 315 -59.49 4.00 -70.84
N GLN A 316 -59.75 2.90 -70.14
CA GLN A 316 -58.83 2.34 -69.14
C GLN A 316 -57.68 1.54 -69.79
N TYR A 317 -57.00 2.16 -70.76
CA TYR A 317 -55.58 1.94 -71.02
C TYR A 317 -55.00 3.30 -71.38
N THR A 318 -54.11 3.85 -70.54
CA THR A 318 -53.22 4.93 -70.98
C THR A 318 -52.55 4.46 -72.27
N THR A 319 -52.84 5.14 -73.37
CA THR A 319 -52.21 4.84 -74.65
C THR A 319 -50.73 5.18 -74.55
N ALA A 320 -49.88 4.59 -75.40
CA ALA A 320 -48.46 4.92 -75.43
C ALA A 320 -48.20 6.43 -75.60
N ALA A 321 -49.14 7.15 -76.23
CA ALA A 321 -49.10 8.61 -76.36
C ALA A 321 -49.32 9.35 -75.02
N GLU A 322 -50.26 8.89 -74.19
CA GLU A 322 -50.58 9.51 -72.90
C GLU A 322 -49.55 9.20 -71.82
N ALA A 323 -48.93 8.02 -71.87
CA ALA A 323 -47.76 7.69 -71.04
C ALA A 323 -46.52 8.53 -71.41
N THR A 324 -46.31 8.81 -72.71
CA THR A 324 -45.23 9.69 -73.18
C THR A 324 -45.48 11.16 -72.81
N ALA A 325 -46.74 11.59 -72.69
CA ALA A 325 -47.12 12.93 -72.30
C ALA A 325 -47.04 13.21 -70.77
N SER A 326 -46.95 12.18 -69.93
CA SER A 326 -46.89 12.35 -68.46
C SER A 326 -45.50 12.08 -67.85
N ALA A 327 -44.49 11.77 -68.68
CA ALA A 327 -43.12 11.67 -68.20
C ALA A 327 -42.62 13.07 -67.75
N PRO A 328 -42.01 13.22 -66.55
CA PRO A 328 -41.59 14.53 -66.03
C PRO A 328 -40.63 15.30 -66.95
N VAL A 329 -39.94 14.59 -67.86
CA VAL A 329 -39.13 15.16 -68.93
C VAL A 329 -39.53 14.52 -70.26
N GLN A 330 -40.22 15.28 -71.11
CA GLN A 330 -40.60 14.82 -72.46
C GLN A 330 -39.52 15.10 -73.52
N SER A 331 -38.68 16.10 -73.29
CA SER A 331 -37.53 16.42 -74.15
C SER A 331 -36.43 17.08 -73.33
N VAL A 332 -35.18 16.94 -73.77
CA VAL A 332 -34.05 17.74 -73.26
C VAL A 332 -33.52 18.55 -74.44
N GLN A 333 -33.57 19.89 -74.34
CA GLN A 333 -33.20 20.83 -75.42
C GLN A 333 -33.88 20.52 -76.76
N GLY A 334 -35.16 20.10 -76.75
CA GLY A 334 -35.95 19.83 -77.96
C GLY A 334 -35.78 18.44 -78.59
N ARG A 335 -34.94 17.56 -78.01
CA ARG A 335 -34.77 16.16 -78.48
C ARG A 335 -35.60 15.18 -77.64
N GLN A 336 -36.18 14.17 -78.28
CA GLN A 336 -37.06 13.15 -77.67
C GLN A 336 -36.54 11.72 -77.99
N GLY A 337 -36.84 10.72 -77.15
CA GLY A 337 -36.38 9.33 -77.32
C GLY A 337 -35.10 9.00 -76.55
N ALA A 338 -34.20 8.18 -77.12
CA ALA A 338 -32.87 7.92 -76.54
C ALA A 338 -31.97 9.15 -76.74
N VAL A 339 -32.02 10.08 -75.79
CA VAL A 339 -31.31 11.37 -75.89
C VAL A 339 -29.85 11.19 -75.47
N VAL A 340 -28.93 11.26 -76.44
CA VAL A 340 -27.49 11.39 -76.19
C VAL A 340 -27.15 12.87 -76.14
N ILE A 341 -26.71 13.35 -74.99
CA ILE A 341 -26.34 14.75 -74.76
C ILE A 341 -24.82 14.88 -74.88
N THR A 342 -24.36 15.79 -75.72
CA THR A 342 -22.94 16.14 -75.89
C THR A 342 -22.60 17.41 -75.09
N THR A 343 -21.32 17.68 -74.86
CA THR A 343 -20.87 18.92 -74.19
C THR A 343 -21.32 20.19 -74.92
N THR A 344 -21.52 20.09 -76.24
CA THR A 344 -22.13 21.13 -77.10
C THR A 344 -23.56 21.46 -76.71
N ASP A 345 -24.38 20.45 -76.37
CA ASP A 345 -25.81 20.63 -76.06
C ASP A 345 -26.05 21.36 -74.72
N LEU A 346 -25.02 21.39 -73.86
CA LEU A 346 -25.02 22.07 -72.57
C LEU A 346 -24.22 23.38 -72.58
N ASN A 347 -23.71 23.82 -73.74
CA ASN A 347 -22.78 24.95 -73.88
C ASN A 347 -21.50 24.82 -73.02
N LEU A 348 -21.09 23.59 -72.72
CA LEU A 348 -19.87 23.27 -71.96
C LEU A 348 -18.70 22.92 -72.89
N GLN A 349 -18.70 23.45 -74.11
CA GLN A 349 -17.67 23.16 -75.13
C GLN A 349 -16.25 23.60 -74.72
N ASN A 350 -16.17 24.53 -73.76
CA ASN A 350 -14.93 25.05 -73.20
C ASN A 350 -14.58 24.44 -71.83
N VAL A 351 -15.41 23.54 -71.30
CA VAL A 351 -15.16 22.86 -70.02
C VAL A 351 -14.52 21.52 -70.35
N ASP A 352 -13.19 21.48 -70.25
CA ASP A 352 -12.41 20.25 -70.42
C ASP A 352 -12.38 19.46 -69.11
N ASN A 353 -12.48 18.13 -69.22
CA ASN A 353 -12.46 17.21 -68.07
C ASN A 353 -11.05 16.63 -67.86
N THR A 354 -10.06 17.48 -68.11
CA THR A 354 -8.65 17.25 -67.88
C THR A 354 -8.43 16.92 -66.41
N SER A 355 -7.65 15.86 -66.13
CA SER A 355 -7.21 15.53 -64.77
C SER A 355 -6.62 16.76 -64.11
N ASP A 356 -6.77 16.92 -62.80
CA ASP A 356 -6.21 18.07 -62.08
C ASP A 356 -4.71 18.26 -62.38
N ASP A 357 -3.98 17.16 -62.62
CA ASP A 357 -2.55 17.14 -62.97
C ASP A 357 -2.25 17.70 -64.38
N ASP A 358 -3.20 17.62 -65.31
CA ASP A 358 -3.02 17.99 -66.71
C ASP A 358 -3.65 19.36 -67.04
N LYS A 359 -4.19 20.06 -66.04
CA LYS A 359 -4.83 21.36 -66.24
C LYS A 359 -3.79 22.43 -66.60
N PRO A 360 -3.95 23.15 -67.72
CA PRO A 360 -2.99 24.17 -68.12
C PRO A 360 -3.01 25.34 -67.12
N ILE A 361 -1.87 25.60 -66.48
CA ILE A 361 -1.64 26.87 -65.79
C ILE A 361 -1.33 27.95 -66.84
N SER A 362 -1.84 29.17 -66.64
CA SER A 362 -1.60 30.26 -67.58
C SER A 362 -0.10 30.58 -67.66
N THR A 363 0.40 30.98 -68.83
CA THR A 363 1.82 31.35 -69.01
C THR A 363 2.27 32.46 -68.04
N ALA A 364 1.37 33.37 -67.68
CA ALA A 364 1.64 34.41 -66.70
C ALA A 364 1.75 33.86 -65.27
N LEU A 365 0.95 32.85 -64.93
CA LEU A 365 1.02 32.18 -63.62
C LEU A 365 2.25 31.27 -63.54
N ALA A 366 2.60 30.57 -64.62
CA ALA A 366 3.85 29.80 -64.70
C ALA A 366 5.06 30.73 -64.50
N ALA A 367 5.14 31.83 -65.26
CA ALA A 367 6.23 32.81 -65.11
C ALA A 367 6.27 33.46 -63.72
N ALA A 368 5.11 33.68 -63.08
CA ALA A 368 5.05 34.19 -61.72
C ALA A 368 5.44 33.15 -60.67
N LEU A 369 5.16 31.86 -60.90
CA LEU A 369 5.55 30.75 -60.01
C LEU A 369 7.04 30.45 -60.13
N ASP A 370 7.59 30.44 -61.36
CA ASP A 370 9.03 30.33 -61.62
C ASP A 370 9.81 31.49 -60.98
N ALA A 371 9.20 32.68 -60.89
CA ALA A 371 9.78 33.83 -60.19
C ALA A 371 9.59 33.82 -58.67
N LYS A 372 8.86 32.84 -58.11
CA LYS A 372 8.63 32.68 -56.66
C LYS A 372 9.46 31.56 -56.04
N GLU A 373 10.10 30.72 -56.83
CA GLU A 373 11.21 29.89 -56.37
C GLU A 373 12.39 30.83 -56.06
N ASP A 374 12.96 30.74 -54.86
CA ASP A 374 14.16 31.52 -54.52
C ASP A 374 15.26 31.10 -55.51
N ALA A 375 15.63 31.99 -56.43
CA ALA A 375 16.56 31.74 -57.54
C ALA A 375 18.02 31.49 -57.10
N VAL A 376 18.24 31.18 -55.82
CA VAL A 376 19.55 30.91 -55.25
C VAL A 376 19.76 29.41 -55.26
N GLN A 377 20.52 28.92 -56.23
CA GLN A 377 20.89 27.52 -56.35
C GLN A 377 21.68 27.07 -55.12
N ASP A 378 21.27 25.98 -54.48
CA ASP A 378 21.98 25.34 -53.38
C ASP A 378 22.51 23.96 -53.84
N ASN A 379 23.70 23.57 -53.42
CA ASN A 379 24.24 22.23 -53.65
C ASN A 379 24.30 21.46 -52.33
N LEU A 380 23.23 20.72 -52.02
CA LEU A 380 23.06 20.04 -50.72
C LEU A 380 23.63 18.61 -50.67
N SER A 381 24.29 18.15 -51.73
CA SER A 381 24.75 16.76 -51.86
C SER A 381 26.14 16.63 -52.49
N ALA A 382 26.96 17.68 -52.42
CA ALA A 382 28.30 17.65 -53.00
C ALA A 382 29.20 16.68 -52.22
N SER A 383 30.12 16.03 -52.91
CA SER A 383 31.11 15.13 -52.30
C SER A 383 32.49 15.77 -52.13
N VAL A 384 32.60 17.06 -52.44
CA VAL A 384 33.82 17.88 -52.39
C VAL A 384 33.44 19.32 -52.03
N PRO A 385 34.36 20.12 -51.46
CA PRO A 385 34.11 21.53 -51.17
C PRO A 385 34.00 22.39 -52.44
N PRO A 386 33.30 23.54 -52.38
CA PRO A 386 33.16 24.42 -53.53
C PRO A 386 34.50 25.07 -53.90
N THR A 387 34.73 25.26 -55.19
CA THR A 387 35.88 26.01 -55.71
C THR A 387 35.45 27.41 -56.16
N VAL A 388 36.44 28.21 -56.59
CA VAL A 388 36.18 29.54 -57.18
C VAL A 388 35.39 29.50 -58.49
N ASP A 389 35.32 28.32 -59.13
CA ASP A 389 34.60 28.11 -60.39
C ASP A 389 33.11 27.76 -60.15
N ASN A 390 32.72 27.42 -58.92
CA ASN A 390 31.32 27.23 -58.55
C ASN A 390 30.65 28.60 -58.33
N ASP A 391 30.32 29.25 -59.45
CA ASP A 391 29.96 30.67 -59.55
C ASP A 391 28.60 30.91 -60.26
N GLU A 392 28.34 32.15 -60.66
CA GLU A 392 27.11 32.58 -61.35
C GLU A 392 26.90 31.90 -62.72
N THR A 393 27.96 31.38 -63.36
CA THR A 393 27.85 30.63 -64.61
C THR A 393 27.28 29.23 -64.40
N GLU A 394 27.44 28.68 -63.20
CA GLU A 394 26.83 27.42 -62.76
C GLU A 394 25.49 27.62 -62.04
N GLY A 395 25.00 28.86 -61.94
CA GLY A 395 23.71 29.21 -61.35
C GLY A 395 23.74 29.58 -59.86
N TYR A 396 24.93 29.63 -59.25
CA TYR A 396 25.07 30.06 -57.85
C TYR A 396 24.98 31.58 -57.70
N ALA A 397 24.57 32.04 -56.51
CA ALA A 397 24.46 33.46 -56.18
C ALA A 397 24.90 33.69 -54.73
N PRO A 398 25.15 34.94 -54.29
CA PRO A 398 25.31 35.22 -52.87
C PRO A 398 24.13 34.65 -52.08
N ARG A 399 24.42 33.99 -50.95
CA ARG A 399 23.51 33.18 -50.12
C ARG A 399 23.30 31.73 -50.55
N SER A 400 23.87 31.30 -51.68
CA SER A 400 23.92 29.87 -52.02
C SER A 400 24.62 29.08 -50.93
N ARG A 401 24.09 27.90 -50.62
CA ARG A 401 24.60 26.95 -49.63
C ARG A 401 25.18 25.74 -50.31
N TRP A 402 26.28 25.25 -49.78
CA TRP A 402 26.96 24.06 -50.28
C TRP A 402 27.25 23.12 -49.12
N PHE A 403 26.81 21.86 -49.21
CA PHE A 403 27.10 20.82 -48.24
C PHE A 403 28.01 19.76 -48.85
N ASP A 404 29.23 19.65 -48.31
CA ASP A 404 30.09 18.50 -48.57
C ASP A 404 29.66 17.35 -47.64
N ILE A 405 28.95 16.38 -48.18
CA ILE A 405 28.40 15.26 -47.41
C ILE A 405 29.46 14.24 -46.99
N LEU A 406 30.63 14.22 -47.63
CA LEU A 406 31.72 13.33 -47.25
C LEU A 406 32.55 13.95 -46.12
N ALA A 407 32.86 15.25 -46.21
CA ALA A 407 33.54 15.99 -45.15
C ALA A 407 32.62 16.39 -43.98
N ARG A 408 31.29 16.37 -44.19
CA ARG A 408 30.26 16.86 -43.26
C ARG A 408 30.40 18.36 -42.96
N GLU A 409 30.72 19.13 -43.98
CA GLU A 409 30.95 20.57 -43.88
C GLU A 409 29.92 21.36 -44.69
N SER A 410 29.66 22.59 -44.26
CA SER A 410 28.75 23.54 -44.88
C SER A 410 29.48 24.82 -45.25
N TYR A 411 29.14 25.36 -46.42
CA TYR A 411 29.70 26.58 -46.97
C TYR A 411 28.58 27.51 -47.43
N LEU A 412 28.82 28.82 -47.29
CA LEU A 412 27.93 29.89 -47.74
C LEU A 412 28.65 30.75 -48.77
N CYS A 413 28.03 30.93 -49.93
CA CYS A 413 28.53 31.81 -50.98
C CYS A 413 28.32 33.28 -50.57
N LEU A 414 29.41 34.04 -50.47
CA LEU A 414 29.36 35.49 -50.25
C LEU A 414 29.44 36.28 -51.56
N SER A 415 30.02 35.69 -52.60
CA SER A 415 30.13 36.25 -53.95
C SER A 415 30.18 35.11 -54.96
N ALA A 416 29.35 35.16 -56.01
CA ALA A 416 29.36 34.18 -57.09
C ALA A 416 29.98 34.76 -58.38
N ALA A 417 30.92 35.70 -58.26
CA ALA A 417 31.53 36.33 -59.43
C ALA A 417 32.23 35.31 -60.33
N THR A 418 32.01 35.40 -61.64
CA THR A 418 32.59 34.47 -62.65
C THR A 418 34.11 34.27 -62.48
N GLY A 419 34.53 33.02 -62.25
CA GLY A 419 35.91 32.57 -62.03
C GLY A 419 36.55 33.01 -60.71
N ALA A 420 35.76 33.59 -59.80
CA ALA A 420 36.23 34.19 -58.56
C ALA A 420 35.17 34.10 -57.44
N ALA A 421 34.42 32.99 -57.38
CA ALA A 421 33.46 32.79 -56.30
C ALA A 421 34.14 32.74 -54.93
N VAL A 422 33.50 33.35 -53.94
CA VAL A 422 33.95 33.41 -52.54
C VAL A 422 33.00 32.60 -51.70
N TRP A 423 33.45 31.42 -51.28
CA TRP A 423 32.75 30.52 -50.38
C TRP A 423 33.37 30.57 -48.99
N VAL A 424 32.54 30.75 -47.96
CA VAL A 424 32.98 30.74 -46.56
C VAL A 424 32.42 29.51 -45.88
N GLN A 425 33.29 28.73 -45.26
CA GLN A 425 32.88 27.60 -44.43
C GLN A 425 32.12 28.11 -43.20
N THR A 426 30.90 27.61 -42.97
CA THR A 426 30.01 28.01 -41.88
C THR A 426 29.86 26.95 -40.79
N SER A 427 30.54 25.82 -40.93
CA SER A 427 30.58 24.73 -39.95
C SER A 427 31.99 24.49 -39.44
N LEU A 428 32.09 23.95 -38.22
CA LEU A 428 33.31 23.35 -37.71
C LEU A 428 33.05 21.85 -37.54
N THR A 429 33.95 21.01 -38.03
CA THR A 429 33.98 19.58 -37.71
C THR A 429 34.38 19.38 -36.24
N LEU A 430 34.18 18.18 -35.70
CA LEU A 430 34.49 17.90 -34.29
C LEU A 430 35.98 18.16 -33.95
N ASP A 431 36.88 17.88 -34.88
CA ASP A 431 38.32 18.08 -34.72
C ASP A 431 38.71 19.57 -34.80
N GLU A 432 38.01 20.35 -35.62
CA GLU A 432 38.18 21.79 -35.73
C GLU A 432 37.55 22.53 -34.54
N LEU A 433 36.40 22.05 -34.03
CA LEU A 433 35.78 22.59 -32.82
C LEU A 433 36.65 22.30 -31.59
N GLY A 434 37.26 21.12 -31.53
CA GLY A 434 38.27 20.79 -30.51
C GLY A 434 39.49 21.71 -30.59
N SER A 435 39.98 21.99 -31.81
CA SER A 435 41.11 22.90 -32.01
C SER A 435 40.76 24.36 -31.73
N ALA A 436 39.55 24.82 -32.07
CA ALA A 436 39.04 26.16 -31.80
C ALA A 436 38.76 26.38 -30.31
N ALA A 437 38.24 25.35 -29.62
CA ALA A 437 38.08 25.36 -28.16
C ALA A 437 39.44 25.47 -27.45
N LEU A 438 40.50 24.86 -28.01
CA LEU A 438 41.88 25.03 -27.54
C LEU A 438 42.52 26.35 -27.98
N GLN A 439 42.00 27.00 -29.02
CA GLN A 439 42.48 28.30 -29.49
C GLN A 439 42.04 29.44 -28.56
N ASP A 440 40.89 29.35 -27.88
CA ASP A 440 40.49 30.30 -26.81
C ASP A 440 41.30 30.07 -25.51
N VAL A 441 41.94 28.91 -25.38
CA VAL A 441 42.97 28.64 -24.35
C VAL A 441 44.30 29.31 -24.71
N SER A 442 44.45 29.96 -25.88
CA SER A 442 45.63 30.79 -26.19
C SER A 442 45.76 32.05 -25.32
N ALA A 443 44.79 32.33 -24.45
CA ALA A 443 44.98 33.19 -23.29
C ALA A 443 46.08 32.66 -22.33
N PHE A 444 46.44 31.37 -22.42
CA PHE A 444 47.62 30.74 -21.83
C PHE A 444 48.63 30.51 -22.97
N ALA A 445 49.60 31.40 -23.09
CA ALA A 445 50.37 31.60 -24.31
C ALA A 445 51.35 30.47 -24.67
N THR A 446 51.62 29.51 -23.78
CA THR A 446 52.57 28.39 -24.02
C THR A 446 52.20 27.12 -23.25
N SER A 447 52.72 25.95 -23.67
CA SER A 447 52.66 24.70 -22.88
C SER A 447 53.30 24.85 -21.51
N ALA A 448 54.25 25.76 -21.35
CA ALA A 448 54.86 26.09 -20.06
C ALA A 448 53.88 26.78 -19.09
N ASP A 449 52.87 27.49 -19.58
CA ASP A 449 51.85 28.12 -18.74
C ASP A 449 50.85 27.08 -18.20
N LEU A 450 50.55 26.05 -19.00
CA LEU A 450 49.78 24.87 -18.58
C LEU A 450 50.56 24.03 -17.56
N ASP A 451 51.85 23.78 -17.81
CA ASP A 451 52.73 23.07 -16.88
C ASP A 451 52.89 23.85 -15.55
N ALA A 452 52.87 25.18 -15.59
CA ALA A 452 52.90 26.02 -14.39
C ALA A 452 51.60 25.94 -13.58
N VAL A 453 50.44 25.88 -14.25
CA VAL A 453 49.13 25.68 -13.59
C VAL A 453 49.01 24.27 -13.01
N GLU A 454 49.43 23.25 -13.76
CA GLU A 454 49.44 21.86 -13.28
C GLU A 454 50.43 21.68 -12.12
N GLY A 455 51.61 22.30 -12.20
CA GLY A 455 52.58 22.34 -11.11
C GLY A 455 52.08 23.08 -9.87
N GLN A 456 51.30 24.16 -10.02
CA GLN A 456 50.62 24.81 -8.89
C GLN A 456 49.53 23.92 -8.30
N ALA A 457 48.72 23.27 -9.13
CA ALA A 457 47.67 22.36 -8.68
C ALA A 457 48.25 21.15 -7.91
N GLN A 458 49.35 20.57 -8.41
CA GLN A 458 50.09 19.52 -7.70
C GLN A 458 50.75 20.06 -6.44
N GLY A 459 51.33 21.26 -6.45
CA GLY A 459 51.88 21.90 -5.26
C GLY A 459 50.84 22.14 -4.16
N TYR A 460 49.62 22.57 -4.50
CA TYR A 460 48.52 22.69 -3.54
C TYR A 460 48.05 21.32 -3.02
N THR A 461 48.02 20.32 -3.89
CA THR A 461 47.63 18.95 -3.52
C THR A 461 48.67 18.30 -2.59
N ASP A 462 49.95 18.54 -2.84
CA ASP A 462 51.06 18.02 -2.04
C ASP A 462 51.16 18.74 -0.70
N ALA A 463 51.00 20.07 -0.66
CA ALA A 463 50.94 20.83 0.59
C ALA A 463 49.75 20.40 1.46
N LEU A 464 48.59 20.14 0.85
CA LEU A 464 47.43 19.58 1.55
C LEU A 464 47.72 18.17 2.09
N ARG A 465 48.40 17.33 1.30
CA ARG A 465 48.78 15.96 1.72
C ARG A 465 49.77 15.99 2.88
N ASP A 466 50.76 16.88 2.85
CA ASP A 466 51.74 17.07 3.91
C ASP A 466 51.07 17.62 5.18
N ASP A 467 50.19 18.63 5.08
CA ASP A 467 49.42 19.14 6.22
C ASP A 467 48.45 18.08 6.80
N LEU A 468 47.95 17.14 5.98
CA LEU A 468 47.14 15.98 6.43
C LEU A 468 47.98 14.89 7.10
N GLN A 469 49.26 14.74 6.73
CA GLN A 469 50.18 13.72 7.25
C GLN A 469 51.10 14.23 8.37
N ASP A 470 51.07 15.52 8.68
CA ASP A 470 51.87 16.15 9.73
C ASP A 470 51.43 15.67 11.14
N SER A 471 52.13 14.65 11.63
CA SER A 471 51.96 14.08 12.98
C SER A 471 52.48 14.98 14.11
N SER A 472 53.21 16.07 13.78
CA SER A 472 53.78 16.99 14.77
C SER A 472 52.82 18.12 15.16
N ASN A 473 51.83 18.43 14.31
CA ASN A 473 50.77 19.40 14.59
C ASN A 473 49.39 18.90 14.12
N PRO A 474 48.70 18.08 14.92
CA PRO A 474 47.43 17.45 14.53
C PRO A 474 46.27 18.44 14.29
N ALA A 475 46.43 19.73 14.64
CA ALA A 475 45.43 20.75 14.38
C ALA A 475 45.28 21.10 12.89
N LYS A 476 46.32 20.89 12.06
CA LYS A 476 46.30 21.22 10.64
C LYS A 476 45.51 20.21 9.79
N GLY A 477 45.71 18.91 10.00
CA GLY A 477 44.94 17.86 9.32
C GLY A 477 43.48 17.73 9.79
N ALA A 478 43.17 18.18 11.01
CA ALA A 478 41.84 18.08 11.61
C ALA A 478 40.79 19.04 11.01
N ALA A 479 41.20 20.13 10.34
CA ALA A 479 40.28 21.13 9.81
C ALA A 479 39.50 20.66 8.56
N ILE A 480 40.03 19.70 7.80
CA ILE A 480 39.41 19.21 6.54
C ILE A 480 38.87 17.78 6.66
N VAL A 481 39.49 16.90 7.48
CA VAL A 481 38.89 15.60 7.86
C VAL A 481 37.74 15.77 8.88
N GLY A 482 37.60 16.99 9.41
CA GLY A 482 36.55 17.49 10.29
C GLY A 482 35.13 17.56 9.71
N LEU A 483 34.89 17.18 8.45
CA LEU A 483 33.56 17.23 7.83
C LEU A 483 32.93 15.85 7.57
N LEU A 484 33.72 14.76 7.54
CA LEU A 484 33.22 13.41 7.22
C LEU A 484 33.39 12.38 8.36
N GLY A 485 34.17 12.68 9.40
CA GLY A 485 34.32 11.81 10.59
C GLY A 485 33.70 12.38 11.88
N THR A 486 33.04 13.53 11.80
CA THR A 486 32.99 14.50 12.91
C THR A 486 31.59 14.76 13.46
N ASN A 487 30.59 14.03 12.98
CA ASN A 487 29.21 14.21 13.45
C ASN A 487 28.76 13.24 14.53
N VAL A 488 29.56 12.25 14.93
CA VAL A 488 29.17 11.32 16.02
C VAL A 488 30.17 11.33 17.18
N GLY A 489 31.48 11.42 16.91
CA GLY A 489 32.50 11.43 17.97
C GLY A 489 32.65 12.75 18.73
N ASN A 490 32.59 13.89 18.02
CA ASN A 490 32.87 15.20 18.61
C ASN A 490 31.64 15.92 19.20
N TYR A 491 30.42 15.53 18.84
CA TYR A 491 29.23 16.07 19.51
C TYR A 491 29.11 15.59 20.96
N LEU A 492 29.66 14.41 21.30
CA LEU A 492 29.71 13.95 22.69
C LEU A 492 30.78 14.68 23.53
N SER A 493 31.88 15.15 22.93
CA SER A 493 32.92 15.90 23.65
C SER A 493 32.62 17.41 23.75
N GLN A 494 31.88 17.99 22.79
CA GLN A 494 31.46 19.40 22.86
C GLN A 494 30.20 19.64 23.70
N LEU A 495 29.38 18.60 23.99
CA LEU A 495 28.17 18.75 24.82
C LEU A 495 28.46 18.89 26.33
N LEU A 496 29.69 18.63 26.79
CA LEU A 496 30.04 18.54 28.22
C LEU A 496 31.20 19.48 28.56
N ASP A 497 30.91 20.78 28.63
CA ASP A 497 31.67 21.82 29.36
C ASP A 497 33.22 21.71 29.29
N SER A 498 33.78 21.53 28.08
CA SER A 498 35.23 21.43 27.82
C SER A 498 35.94 20.18 28.35
N LYS A 499 35.21 19.11 28.71
CA LYS A 499 35.78 17.85 29.18
C LYS A 499 35.96 16.86 28.03
N GLN A 500 37.17 16.30 27.88
CA GLN A 500 37.41 15.26 26.90
C GLN A 500 36.81 13.93 27.40
N VAL A 501 35.69 13.51 26.84
CA VAL A 501 35.02 12.27 27.24
C VAL A 501 35.19 11.20 26.15
N ARG A 502 35.45 9.95 26.54
CA ARG A 502 35.44 8.78 25.64
C ARG A 502 34.54 7.68 26.19
N ILE A 503 34.05 6.86 25.27
CA ILE A 503 33.31 5.65 25.59
C ILE A 503 34.30 4.51 25.80
N ALA A 504 34.11 3.73 26.87
CA ALA A 504 34.77 2.45 27.06
C ALA A 504 33.73 1.34 27.11
N ALA A 505 33.95 0.24 26.38
CA ALA A 505 32.99 -0.85 26.29
C ALA A 505 33.70 -2.17 26.01
N GLY A 506 33.11 -3.28 26.40
CA GLY A 506 33.63 -4.60 26.11
C GLY A 506 32.81 -5.72 26.72
N ALA A 507 33.14 -6.94 26.34
CA ALA A 507 32.60 -8.17 26.92
C ALA A 507 33.68 -8.85 27.77
N LEU A 508 33.31 -9.29 28.96
CA LEU A 508 34.16 -9.98 29.92
C LEU A 508 33.73 -11.43 30.03
N ARG A 509 34.71 -12.35 30.05
CA ARG A 509 34.51 -13.78 30.21
C ARG A 509 35.52 -14.35 31.19
N ASN A 510 35.13 -15.41 31.91
CA ASN A 510 36.06 -16.23 32.68
C ASN A 510 36.03 -17.68 32.17
N PRO A 511 36.94 -18.09 31.28
CA PRO A 511 36.99 -19.47 30.76
C PRO A 511 37.45 -20.51 31.80
N GLY A 512 37.71 -20.10 33.05
CA GLY A 512 38.22 -20.96 34.13
C GLY A 512 39.65 -20.64 34.54
N THR A 513 40.37 -19.80 33.78
CA THR A 513 41.75 -19.37 34.07
C THR A 513 41.85 -17.94 34.62
N GLY A 514 40.71 -17.26 34.80
CA GLY A 514 40.64 -15.86 35.24
C GLY A 514 39.72 -15.05 34.35
N TRP A 515 39.35 -13.85 34.78
CA TRP A 515 38.56 -12.93 33.98
C TRP A 515 39.42 -12.23 32.94
N GLU A 516 38.93 -12.16 31.70
CA GLU A 516 39.57 -11.51 30.57
C GLU A 516 38.55 -10.82 29.66
N PHE A 517 39.01 -9.92 28.80
CA PHE A 517 38.18 -9.40 27.72
C PHE A 517 38.09 -10.43 26.60
N ILE A 518 36.92 -10.53 25.99
CA ILE A 518 36.81 -11.25 24.72
C ILE A 518 37.54 -10.43 23.65
N GLN A 519 38.54 -11.04 23.03
CA GLN A 519 39.32 -10.48 21.93
C GLN A 519 39.32 -11.48 20.78
N ASP A 520 38.25 -11.45 20.00
CA ASP A 520 38.09 -12.25 18.78
C ASP A 520 37.77 -11.34 17.59
N SER A 521 37.51 -11.91 16.41
CA SER A 521 37.23 -11.12 15.20
C SER A 521 35.94 -10.29 15.27
N GLU A 522 35.06 -10.56 16.23
CA GLU A 522 33.76 -9.90 16.38
C GLU A 522 33.71 -8.98 17.62
N HIS A 523 34.61 -9.16 18.59
CA HIS A 523 34.65 -8.41 19.84
C HIS A 523 36.04 -7.85 20.11
N ASP A 524 36.14 -6.52 20.19
CA ASP A 524 37.35 -5.82 20.60
C ASP A 524 37.01 -4.80 21.70
N PRO A 525 37.62 -4.89 22.90
CA PRO A 525 37.36 -3.93 23.98
C PRO A 525 37.85 -2.52 23.60
N ILE A 526 36.94 -1.56 23.65
CA ILE A 526 37.22 -0.16 23.36
C ILE A 526 37.62 0.54 24.65
N ASN A 527 38.77 1.21 24.65
CA ASN A 527 39.30 2.04 25.75
C ASN A 527 39.44 1.36 27.14
N ALA A 528 39.33 0.03 27.22
CA ALA A 528 39.65 -0.76 28.40
C ALA A 528 41.08 -1.37 28.32
N VAL A 529 41.73 -1.58 29.47
CA VAL A 529 43.14 -2.00 29.58
C VAL A 529 43.27 -3.36 30.21
N SER A 530 42.61 -3.55 31.35
CA SER A 530 42.73 -4.78 32.14
C SER A 530 41.45 -5.04 32.91
N VAL A 531 41.23 -6.31 33.21
CA VAL A 531 40.23 -6.76 34.17
C VAL A 531 40.92 -7.58 35.25
N THR A 532 40.58 -7.32 36.51
CA THR A 532 41.18 -7.98 37.68
C THR A 532 40.11 -8.25 38.73
N VAL A 533 40.18 -9.37 39.45
CA VAL A 533 39.32 -9.62 40.61
C VAL A 533 39.97 -9.04 41.86
N ASP A 534 39.30 -8.10 42.52
CA ASP A 534 39.73 -7.47 43.76
C ASP A 534 38.84 -7.92 44.94
N ASP A 535 39.46 -8.41 46.01
CA ASP A 535 38.81 -8.95 47.21
C ASP A 535 37.72 -10.03 46.96
N SER A 536 37.83 -10.81 45.87
CA SER A 536 36.87 -11.84 45.42
C SER A 536 35.47 -11.35 45.00
N VAL A 537 35.06 -10.12 45.35
CA VAL A 537 33.68 -9.62 45.15
C VAL A 537 33.60 -8.44 44.18
N ASN A 538 34.74 -7.82 43.84
CA ASN A 538 34.79 -6.76 42.83
C ASN A 538 35.52 -7.29 41.59
N LEU A 539 34.90 -7.14 40.43
CA LEU A 539 35.55 -7.32 39.15
C LEU A 539 35.93 -5.93 38.61
N ARG A 540 37.19 -5.56 38.78
CA ARG A 540 37.73 -4.24 38.43
C ARG A 540 38.12 -4.19 36.97
N VAL A 541 37.54 -3.25 36.22
CA VAL A 541 37.89 -2.92 34.84
C VAL A 541 38.67 -1.61 34.84
N SER A 542 39.89 -1.61 34.31
CA SER A 542 40.74 -0.41 34.20
C SER A 542 40.72 0.16 32.78
N PHE A 543 40.82 1.47 32.62
CA PHE A 543 40.67 2.18 31.33
C PHE A 543 41.97 2.81 30.83
N LYS A 544 42.08 3.01 29.50
CA LYS A 544 43.29 3.54 28.85
C LYS A 544 43.44 5.02 29.16
N GLY A 545 44.54 5.46 29.79
CA GLY A 545 44.93 6.87 29.96
C GLY A 545 45.28 7.25 31.41
N THR A 546 46.20 8.19 31.59
CA THR A 546 46.51 8.81 32.89
C THR A 546 45.39 9.79 33.28
N ASN A 547 44.95 9.78 34.55
CA ASN A 547 43.86 10.63 35.07
C ASN A 547 42.45 10.38 34.47
N ALA A 548 42.17 9.17 34.01
CA ALA A 548 40.83 8.78 33.58
C ALA A 548 39.83 8.82 34.76
N LYS A 549 38.72 9.54 34.66
CA LYS A 549 37.63 9.54 35.65
C LYS A 549 36.39 8.92 35.05
N VAL A 550 35.93 7.81 35.62
CA VAL A 550 34.71 7.15 35.14
C VAL A 550 33.51 7.95 35.63
N ILE A 551 32.77 8.58 34.72
CA ILE A 551 31.62 9.43 35.07
C ILE A 551 30.32 8.62 35.15
N ALA A 552 30.22 7.55 34.35
CA ALA A 552 29.09 6.62 34.35
C ALA A 552 29.55 5.24 33.95
N GLY A 553 28.91 4.21 34.50
CA GLY A 553 29.21 2.82 34.23
C GLY A 553 27.98 1.94 34.36
N ILE A 554 27.77 1.07 33.39
CA ILE A 554 26.73 0.04 33.40
C ILE A 554 27.36 -1.29 33.00
N ALA A 555 26.91 -2.36 33.64
CA ALA A 555 27.23 -3.72 33.25
C ALA A 555 25.94 -4.55 33.25
N VAL A 556 25.89 -5.52 32.34
CA VAL A 556 24.72 -6.36 32.13
C VAL A 556 25.21 -7.80 31.91
N PRO A 557 24.65 -8.79 32.63
CA PRO A 557 24.92 -10.18 32.32
C PRO A 557 24.23 -10.55 31.01
N ASP A 558 24.86 -11.42 30.22
CA ASP A 558 24.20 -12.02 29.06
C ASP A 558 23.07 -12.98 29.46
N GLU A 559 22.40 -13.58 28.48
CA GLU A 559 21.28 -14.51 28.69
C GLU A 559 21.69 -15.74 29.51
N ALA A 560 22.95 -16.16 29.41
CA ALA A 560 23.48 -17.32 30.10
C ALA A 560 23.59 -17.08 31.61
N TYR A 561 24.05 -15.91 32.05
CA TYR A 561 24.04 -15.55 33.47
C TYR A 561 22.68 -15.01 33.94
N ALA A 562 21.95 -14.28 33.10
CA ALA A 562 20.66 -13.69 33.45
C ALA A 562 19.58 -14.75 33.72
N ARG A 563 19.57 -15.89 33.00
CA ARG A 563 18.62 -17.00 33.25
C ARG A 563 18.71 -17.60 34.65
N HIS A 564 19.85 -17.40 35.31
CA HIS A 564 20.12 -17.86 36.68
C HIS A 564 19.91 -16.76 37.73
N GLY A 565 19.39 -15.59 37.31
CA GLY A 565 19.10 -14.47 38.19
C GLY A 565 20.32 -13.65 38.58
N LEU A 566 21.46 -13.78 37.88
CA LEU A 566 22.59 -12.89 38.10
C LEU A 566 22.15 -11.44 37.83
N THR A 567 22.39 -10.59 38.80
CA THR A 567 22.26 -9.14 38.70
C THR A 567 23.62 -8.54 38.96
N VAL A 568 23.99 -7.52 38.21
CA VAL A 568 25.27 -6.84 38.39
C VAL A 568 25.05 -5.35 38.56
N GLY A 569 25.96 -4.70 39.28
CA GLY A 569 26.00 -3.26 39.45
C GLY A 569 27.43 -2.74 39.36
N CYS A 570 27.57 -1.50 38.92
CA CYS A 570 28.87 -0.84 38.74
C CYS A 570 29.09 0.22 39.81
N SER A 571 30.32 0.28 40.33
CA SER A 571 30.84 1.39 41.12
C SER A 571 31.90 2.10 40.29
N VAL A 572 31.72 3.38 40.04
CA VAL A 572 32.67 4.20 39.26
C VAL A 572 33.81 4.72 40.13
N GLY A 573 35.01 4.83 39.57
CA GLY A 573 36.21 5.31 40.26
C GLY A 573 37.13 6.13 39.36
N VAL A 574 38.34 6.40 39.86
CA VAL A 574 39.41 7.05 39.09
C VAL A 574 40.30 5.94 38.53
N GLY A 575 40.45 5.90 37.21
CA GLY A 575 41.24 4.92 36.46
C GLY A 575 40.53 3.58 36.24
N SER A 576 39.47 3.29 37.01
CA SER A 576 38.78 2.01 36.96
C SER A 576 37.32 2.07 37.38
N MET A 577 36.58 1.00 37.07
CA MET A 577 35.21 0.73 37.49
C MET A 577 35.16 -0.67 38.10
N ASP A 578 34.51 -0.82 39.25
CA ASP A 578 34.31 -2.10 39.92
C ASP A 578 32.90 -2.64 39.64
N ILE A 579 32.80 -3.84 39.07
CA ILE A 579 31.54 -4.54 38.84
C ILE A 579 31.31 -5.52 40.01
N ARG A 580 30.10 -5.49 40.58
CA ARG A 580 29.66 -6.40 41.64
C ARG A 580 28.48 -7.22 41.18
N ALA A 581 28.51 -8.51 41.47
CA ALA A 581 27.46 -9.45 41.12
C ALA A 581 26.67 -9.91 42.35
N PHE A 582 25.37 -10.07 42.19
CA PHE A 582 24.45 -10.63 43.17
C PHE A 582 23.52 -11.64 42.49
N MET A 583 23.24 -12.76 43.14
CA MET A 583 22.18 -13.68 42.71
C MET A 583 21.13 -13.80 43.81
N PRO A 584 19.85 -14.05 43.46
CA PRO A 584 18.82 -14.34 44.44
C PRO A 584 19.13 -15.65 45.15
N LEU A 585 19.33 -15.58 46.47
CA LEU A 585 19.35 -16.75 47.33
C LEU A 585 17.96 -16.93 47.93
N GLU A 586 17.27 -18.01 47.53
CA GLU A 586 15.96 -18.37 48.06
C GLU A 586 16.02 -18.58 49.59
N PHE A 587 16.89 -19.48 50.05
CA PHE A 587 17.42 -19.46 51.41
C PHE A 587 18.68 -20.34 51.56
N SER A 588 19.50 -20.03 52.56
CA SER A 588 20.59 -20.89 53.04
C SER A 588 20.60 -20.93 54.56
N LEU A 589 20.91 -22.10 55.13
CA LEU A 589 21.16 -22.28 56.56
C LEU A 589 22.65 -22.61 56.77
N ALA A 590 23.34 -21.85 57.61
CA ALA A 590 24.71 -22.13 58.04
C ALA A 590 24.80 -22.19 59.57
N THR A 591 25.56 -23.15 60.11
CA THR A 591 25.87 -23.21 61.54
C THR A 591 26.84 -22.08 61.92
N ASN A 592 26.73 -21.57 63.14
CA ASN A 592 27.64 -20.54 63.63
C ASN A 592 29.10 -21.03 63.58
N GLY A 593 29.95 -20.37 62.78
CA GLY A 593 31.40 -20.61 62.72
C GLY A 593 31.91 -21.46 61.56
N THR A 594 31.05 -21.99 60.68
CA THR A 594 31.48 -22.64 59.43
C THR A 594 31.09 -21.81 58.19
N SER A 595 31.93 -21.81 57.17
CA SER A 595 31.72 -21.09 55.92
C SER A 595 30.81 -21.83 54.93
N ALA A 596 30.58 -23.14 55.12
CA ALA A 596 29.80 -23.98 54.23
C ALA A 596 28.30 -24.04 54.64
N PRO A 597 27.35 -23.85 53.70
CA PRO A 597 25.93 -23.98 53.99
C PRO A 597 25.52 -25.44 54.20
N VAL A 598 24.66 -25.71 55.19
CA VAL A 598 24.16 -27.05 55.55
C VAL A 598 22.97 -27.46 54.66
N VAL A 599 22.16 -26.49 54.19
CA VAL A 599 21.07 -26.68 53.22
C VAL A 599 20.97 -25.43 52.34
N THR A 600 20.87 -25.61 51.02
CA THR A 600 20.69 -24.53 50.03
C THR A 600 19.65 -24.96 49.01
N ALA A 601 18.64 -24.12 48.74
CA ALA A 601 17.57 -24.44 47.79
C ALA A 601 17.99 -24.41 46.30
N ARG A 602 19.25 -24.06 46.00
CA ARG A 602 19.89 -24.31 44.70
C ARG A 602 21.32 -24.80 44.93
N LYS A 603 21.59 -26.08 44.62
CA LYS A 603 22.91 -26.71 44.81
C LYS A 603 24.01 -26.01 43.99
N GLU A 604 23.63 -25.35 42.90
CA GLU A 604 24.51 -24.65 41.96
C GLU A 604 25.07 -23.31 42.51
N ILE A 605 24.35 -22.64 43.42
CA ILE A 605 24.71 -21.30 43.95
C ILE A 605 25.59 -21.40 45.21
N ALA A 606 25.53 -22.53 45.94
CA ALA A 606 26.16 -22.71 47.24
C ALA A 606 27.69 -22.51 47.23
N ASN A 607 28.35 -22.85 46.12
CA ASN A 607 29.81 -22.74 45.97
C ASN A 607 30.26 -21.37 45.45
N LEU A 608 29.33 -20.49 45.08
CA LEU A 608 29.60 -19.18 44.47
C LEU A 608 29.52 -18.02 45.47
N ILE A 609 29.20 -18.27 46.73
CA ILE A 609 28.99 -17.23 47.73
C ILE A 609 30.33 -16.82 48.34
N SER A 610 30.66 -15.52 48.27
CA SER A 610 31.87 -14.99 48.89
C SER A 610 31.86 -15.13 50.42
N ALA A 611 32.96 -15.65 50.98
CA ALA A 611 33.15 -15.77 52.42
C ALA A 611 33.36 -14.42 53.13
N SER A 612 33.75 -13.35 52.42
CA SER A 612 34.36 -12.14 52.99
C SER A 612 33.41 -10.98 53.31
N ARG A 613 32.14 -10.99 52.88
CA ARG A 613 31.16 -9.92 53.18
C ARG A 613 29.81 -10.45 53.68
N GLN A 614 29.83 -11.07 54.86
CA GLN A 614 28.66 -11.66 55.53
C GLN A 614 27.69 -10.65 56.20
N GLY A 615 27.46 -9.49 55.58
CA GLY A 615 26.72 -8.36 56.19
C GLY A 615 25.20 -8.50 56.22
N PHE A 616 24.59 -9.35 55.40
CA PHE A 616 23.14 -9.52 55.33
C PHE A 616 22.74 -10.87 55.96
N SER A 617 22.64 -10.91 57.29
CA SER A 617 22.14 -12.09 58.00
C SER A 617 21.17 -11.69 59.10
N ILE A 618 20.01 -12.35 59.14
CA ILE A 618 19.14 -12.33 60.32
C ILE A 618 19.75 -13.35 61.30
N ARG A 619 20.20 -12.87 62.47
CA ARG A 619 20.66 -13.73 63.56
C ARG A 619 19.45 -14.21 64.35
N VAL A 620 19.17 -15.51 64.33
CA VAL A 620 18.18 -16.12 65.22
C VAL A 620 18.93 -16.84 66.34
N ASN A 621 18.92 -16.25 67.54
CA ASN A 621 19.34 -16.95 68.76
C ASN A 621 18.09 -17.56 69.40
N HIS A 622 18.12 -18.87 69.67
CA HIS A 622 17.01 -19.56 70.33
C HIS A 622 17.59 -20.52 71.41
N PRO A 623 17.03 -20.54 72.64
CA PRO A 623 17.28 -21.60 73.62
C PRO A 623 16.40 -22.84 73.36
N ALA A 624 16.89 -24.03 73.69
CA ALA A 624 16.21 -25.31 73.42
C ALA A 624 14.86 -25.43 74.15
N VAL A 625 13.71 -25.39 73.45
CA VAL A 625 12.41 -25.73 74.05
C VAL A 625 11.41 -26.38 73.06
N LYS A 626 10.85 -27.48 73.58
CA LYS A 626 9.81 -28.43 73.14
C LYS A 626 8.66 -27.96 72.22
N ASP A 627 8.44 -28.82 71.22
CA ASP A 627 7.19 -29.28 70.60
C ASP A 627 6.16 -28.22 70.18
N GLY A 628 6.13 -27.89 68.88
CA GLY A 628 4.89 -27.46 68.23
C GLY A 628 4.97 -26.63 66.94
N GLY A 629 5.45 -27.21 65.83
CA GLY A 629 5.04 -26.93 64.43
C GLY A 629 5.60 -25.66 63.74
N PRO A 630 6.30 -25.76 62.57
CA PRO A 630 6.93 -24.61 61.91
C PRO A 630 6.16 -24.08 60.68
N LEU A 631 6.26 -22.77 60.43
CA LEU A 631 5.80 -22.01 59.25
C LEU A 631 6.97 -21.67 58.32
N VAL A 632 6.79 -21.78 56.99
CA VAL A 632 6.74 -20.67 55.99
C VAL A 632 6.67 -21.27 54.56
N GLN A 633 5.70 -20.78 53.78
CA GLN A 633 5.37 -21.10 52.38
C GLN A 633 5.58 -19.84 51.51
N PRO A 634 6.01 -19.92 50.22
CA PRO A 634 5.84 -18.83 49.27
C PRO A 634 4.71 -19.14 48.27
N TYR A 635 3.62 -18.38 48.29
CA TYR A 635 2.71 -18.23 47.14
C TYR A 635 2.20 -16.79 47.04
N VAL A 636 2.03 -16.32 45.81
CA VAL A 636 1.81 -14.93 45.41
C VAL A 636 0.39 -14.48 45.80
N GLY A 637 0.25 -13.35 46.50
CA GLY A 637 -1.06 -12.71 46.70
C GLY A 637 -1.34 -11.95 48.00
N ALA A 638 -0.42 -11.86 48.96
CA ALA A 638 -0.62 -11.05 50.17
C ALA A 638 0.65 -10.24 50.54
N PRO A 639 0.52 -9.01 51.08
CA PRO A 639 1.65 -8.20 51.47
C PRO A 639 2.46 -8.88 52.59
N ALA A 640 3.78 -8.75 52.51
CA ALA A 640 4.73 -9.34 53.46
C ALA A 640 4.40 -8.92 54.90
N VAL A 641 4.03 -9.89 55.74
CA VAL A 641 4.02 -9.71 57.19
C VAL A 641 5.41 -10.07 57.70
N PHE A 642 6.18 -9.06 58.09
CA PHE A 642 7.34 -9.24 58.95
C PHE A 642 6.85 -9.73 60.32
N ALA A 643 6.92 -11.03 60.57
CA ALA A 643 6.66 -11.59 61.89
C ALA A 643 8.00 -11.77 62.63
N ASP A 644 8.09 -11.16 63.81
CA ASP A 644 9.30 -10.98 64.62
C ASP A 644 9.61 -12.17 65.56
N SER A 645 8.92 -13.32 65.44
CA SER A 645 9.27 -14.56 66.15
C SER A 645 8.47 -15.78 65.68
N VAL A 646 9.14 -16.92 65.47
CA VAL A 646 8.52 -18.26 65.38
C VAL A 646 9.35 -19.24 66.21
N THR A 647 8.71 -19.96 67.12
CA THR A 647 9.29 -21.03 67.95
C THR A 647 8.94 -22.38 67.33
N ASP A 648 9.93 -23.16 66.88
CA ASP A 648 9.79 -24.61 66.78
C ASP A 648 11.15 -25.33 66.82
N THR A 649 11.18 -26.51 67.44
CA THR A 649 12.34 -27.41 67.58
C THR A 649 12.55 -28.33 66.38
N THR A 650 11.75 -28.19 65.34
CA THR A 650 11.86 -28.95 64.09
C THR A 650 11.68 -27.99 62.93
N PHE A 651 12.71 -27.78 62.10
CA PHE A 651 12.52 -27.03 60.86
C PHE A 651 12.13 -28.02 59.75
N ASN A 652 10.84 -28.12 59.46
CA ASN A 652 10.32 -28.98 58.38
C ASN A 652 10.26 -28.19 57.07
N LEU A 653 11.04 -28.62 56.08
CA LEU A 653 10.96 -28.09 54.72
C LEU A 653 9.74 -28.72 54.03
N ALA A 654 8.66 -27.97 53.82
CA ALA A 654 7.48 -28.46 53.10
C ALA A 654 7.66 -28.26 51.59
N GLN A 655 7.67 -29.34 50.82
CA GLN A 655 7.45 -29.31 49.37
C GLN A 655 5.95 -29.48 49.11
N SER A 656 5.33 -28.67 48.25
CA SER A 656 3.92 -28.87 47.88
C SER A 656 3.81 -30.02 46.88
N LEU A 657 3.02 -31.05 47.19
CA LEU A 657 2.71 -32.16 46.29
C LEU A 657 1.18 -32.35 46.23
N PRO A 658 0.56 -32.55 45.05
CA PRO A 658 -0.90 -32.67 44.93
C PRO A 658 -1.47 -33.82 45.80
N ALA A 659 -2.66 -33.64 46.39
CA ALA A 659 -3.36 -34.75 47.02
C ALA A 659 -4.04 -35.60 45.92
N SER A 660 -3.70 -36.89 45.87
CA SER A 660 -4.16 -37.83 44.83
C SER A 660 -3.74 -37.45 43.40
N PRO A 661 -2.44 -37.30 43.11
CA PRO A 661 -1.99 -36.89 41.79
C PRO A 661 -2.35 -37.95 40.74
N LYS A 662 -2.87 -37.49 39.60
CA LYS A 662 -2.77 -38.26 38.37
C LYS A 662 -1.29 -38.37 38.03
N TYR A 663 -0.78 -39.59 37.86
CA TYR A 663 0.61 -39.79 37.45
C TYR A 663 0.68 -40.27 36.02
N TYR A 664 1.71 -39.84 35.30
CA TYR A 664 2.03 -40.26 33.94
C TYR A 664 3.50 -40.67 33.95
N ARG A 665 3.74 -41.97 33.90
CA ARG A 665 5.06 -42.56 33.78
C ARG A 665 5.28 -42.97 32.33
N ILE A 666 6.15 -42.23 31.64
CA ILE A 666 6.49 -42.45 30.24
C ILE A 666 7.86 -43.11 30.18
N ARG A 667 7.97 -44.29 29.56
CA ARG A 667 9.23 -45.03 29.47
C ARG A 667 9.43 -45.60 28.07
N TYR A 668 10.67 -45.57 27.60
CA TYR A 668 11.06 -46.31 26.41
C TYR A 668 11.64 -47.66 26.83
N VAL A 669 10.95 -48.76 26.51
CA VAL A 669 11.34 -50.11 26.92
C VAL A 669 11.17 -51.06 25.74
N SER A 670 12.24 -51.77 25.38
CA SER A 670 12.25 -52.82 24.36
C SER A 670 11.76 -52.32 22.99
N GLY A 671 12.27 -51.18 22.53
CA GLY A 671 11.95 -50.62 21.22
C GLY A 671 10.61 -49.89 21.11
N ALA A 672 9.89 -49.67 22.22
CA ALA A 672 8.59 -48.99 22.21
C ALA A 672 8.40 -48.05 23.39
N TRP A 673 7.67 -46.96 23.16
CA TRP A 673 7.21 -46.06 24.21
C TRP A 673 5.99 -46.63 24.93
N GLN A 674 6.00 -46.57 26.25
CA GLN A 674 4.94 -47.06 27.13
C GLN A 674 4.51 -45.97 28.10
N LEU A 675 3.20 -45.88 28.34
CA LEU A 675 2.59 -45.01 29.35
C LEU A 675 1.99 -45.85 30.46
N SER A 676 2.34 -45.56 31.71
CA SER A 676 1.67 -46.07 32.90
C SER A 676 1.05 -44.89 33.66
N THR A 677 -0.25 -44.97 33.93
CA THR A 677 -1.02 -43.88 34.52
C THR A 677 -2.23 -44.39 35.29
N ASN A 678 -2.70 -43.60 36.26
CA ASN A 678 -3.99 -43.74 36.93
C ASN A 678 -5.06 -42.77 36.38
N ASP A 679 -4.80 -42.08 35.26
CA ASP A 679 -5.79 -41.31 34.52
C ASP A 679 -6.47 -42.19 33.47
N THR A 680 -7.76 -42.47 33.70
CA THR A 680 -8.53 -43.41 32.88
C THR A 680 -8.81 -42.78 31.51
N GLY A 681 -8.33 -43.40 30.44
CA GLY A 681 -8.51 -42.91 29.06
C GLY A 681 -7.31 -42.13 28.51
N ALA A 682 -6.26 -41.91 29.30
CA ALA A 682 -5.04 -41.28 28.81
C ALA A 682 -4.29 -42.17 27.82
N THR A 683 -3.78 -41.58 26.75
CA THR A 683 -3.05 -42.27 25.66
C THR A 683 -1.73 -41.57 25.36
N LEU A 684 -0.78 -42.33 24.79
CA LEU A 684 0.52 -41.82 24.37
C LEU A 684 0.65 -41.94 22.86
N ASP A 685 0.90 -40.83 22.19
CA ASP A 685 1.27 -40.83 20.78
C ASP A 685 2.78 -41.06 20.64
N SER A 686 3.16 -42.31 20.40
CA SER A 686 4.55 -42.71 20.20
C SER A 686 5.11 -42.31 18.83
N SER A 687 4.25 -41.95 17.86
CA SER A 687 4.67 -41.50 16.53
C SER A 687 5.22 -40.07 16.52
N ALA A 688 4.82 -39.26 17.52
CA ALA A 688 5.30 -37.90 17.73
C ALA A 688 6.81 -37.80 18.01
N PHE A 689 7.45 -38.91 18.41
CA PHE A 689 8.85 -38.96 18.82
C PHE A 689 9.83 -39.01 17.63
N SER A 690 9.70 -38.11 16.65
CA SER A 690 10.70 -37.97 15.58
C SER A 690 10.82 -36.53 15.09
N SER A 691 12.01 -36.18 14.61
CA SER A 691 12.51 -34.84 14.24
C SER A 691 12.52 -33.76 15.34
N ASN A 692 11.52 -33.70 16.21
CA ASN A 692 11.33 -32.64 17.21
C ASN A 692 11.49 -33.09 18.68
N GLY A 693 11.78 -34.38 18.91
CA GLY A 693 12.05 -34.96 20.24
C GLY A 693 10.86 -34.95 21.20
N ASN A 694 9.65 -34.83 20.67
CA ASN A 694 8.41 -34.63 21.43
C ASN A 694 7.64 -35.94 21.62
N LEU A 695 6.98 -36.09 22.77
CA LEU A 695 5.95 -37.10 23.02
C LEU A 695 4.70 -36.42 23.49
N VAL A 696 3.58 -36.70 22.85
CA VAL A 696 2.29 -36.14 23.21
C VAL A 696 1.55 -37.17 24.05
N VAL A 697 1.20 -36.78 25.28
CA VAL A 697 0.28 -37.53 26.13
C VAL A 697 -1.08 -36.87 26.03
N THR A 698 -2.08 -37.60 25.56
CA THR A 698 -3.48 -37.17 25.62
C THR A 698 -4.04 -37.59 26.96
N LEU A 699 -4.73 -36.66 27.62
CA LEU A 699 -5.32 -36.86 28.94
C LEU A 699 -6.68 -37.54 28.80
N GLY A 700 -7.00 -38.45 29.73
CA GLY A 700 -8.34 -39.02 29.85
C GLY A 700 -9.31 -38.05 30.50
N THR A 701 -8.80 -37.15 31.36
CA THR A 701 -9.56 -36.08 32.00
C THR A 701 -8.95 -34.71 31.65
N ALA A 702 -9.78 -33.75 31.20
CA ALA A 702 -9.33 -32.42 30.84
C ALA A 702 -8.79 -31.63 32.06
N ILE A 703 -7.82 -30.75 31.80
CA ILE A 703 -7.21 -29.86 32.79
C ILE A 703 -8.19 -28.77 33.19
N THR A 704 -8.40 -28.57 34.50
CA THR A 704 -9.23 -27.49 35.03
C THR A 704 -8.35 -26.30 35.47
N LEU A 705 -8.87 -25.08 35.38
CA LEU A 705 -8.19 -23.87 35.85
C LEU A 705 -7.82 -23.98 37.34
N GLY A 706 -6.53 -23.87 37.66
CA GLY A 706 -5.99 -23.92 39.03
C GLY A 706 -5.22 -25.19 39.41
N GLU A 707 -5.08 -26.15 38.49
CA GLU A 707 -4.28 -27.37 38.71
C GLU A 707 -2.83 -27.17 38.21
N GLU A 708 -1.85 -27.69 38.95
CA GLU A 708 -0.42 -27.51 38.65
C GLU A 708 0.24 -28.84 38.23
N PHE A 709 1.18 -28.76 37.29
CA PHE A 709 2.02 -29.89 36.88
C PHE A 709 3.27 -29.98 37.74
N PHE A 710 3.50 -31.14 38.33
CA PHE A 710 4.72 -31.47 39.04
C PHE A 710 5.50 -32.53 38.27
N GLN A 711 6.67 -32.16 37.77
CA GLN A 711 7.57 -33.12 37.16
C GLN A 711 8.61 -33.56 38.20
N SER A 712 8.50 -34.80 38.67
CA SER A 712 9.51 -35.38 39.54
C SER A 712 10.61 -35.98 38.67
N VAL A 713 11.73 -35.29 38.55
CA VAL A 713 12.95 -35.88 37.99
C VAL A 713 13.55 -36.77 39.07
N SER A 714 13.22 -38.05 39.06
CA SER A 714 13.84 -39.01 39.98
C SER A 714 15.31 -39.19 39.59
N ASP A 715 16.20 -39.00 40.55
CA ASP A 715 17.66 -39.12 40.48
C ASP A 715 18.14 -40.48 39.95
N ARG A 716 17.24 -41.47 39.83
CA ARG A 716 17.54 -42.80 39.28
C ARG A 716 17.60 -42.88 37.76
N TYR A 717 17.12 -41.87 37.01
CA TYR A 717 16.97 -41.96 35.56
C TYR A 717 17.45 -40.69 34.83
N THR A 718 18.46 -40.86 33.98
CA THR A 718 19.38 -39.82 33.44
C THR A 718 18.85 -38.98 32.28
N SER A 719 17.54 -38.77 32.16
CA SER A 719 16.96 -37.94 31.10
C SER A 719 16.40 -36.62 31.62
N ASN A 720 17.11 -35.53 31.31
CA ASN A 720 16.59 -34.17 31.36
C ASN A 720 15.37 -34.11 30.42
N CYS A 721 14.15 -34.18 30.94
CA CYS A 721 12.94 -34.02 30.13
C CYS A 721 12.15 -32.80 30.62
N LYS A 722 11.44 -32.10 29.74
CA LYS A 722 10.63 -30.92 30.08
C LYS A 722 9.23 -31.01 29.46
N ILE A 723 8.24 -30.48 30.17
CA ILE A 723 6.90 -30.23 29.62
C ILE A 723 6.97 -28.90 28.85
N ILE A 724 6.59 -28.90 27.57
CA ILE A 724 6.73 -27.71 26.70
C ILE A 724 5.39 -27.03 26.42
N THR A 725 4.33 -27.81 26.27
CA THR A 725 3.00 -27.27 25.98
C THR A 725 1.94 -28.07 26.74
N PRO A 726 1.40 -27.53 27.85
CA PRO A 726 0.18 -28.05 28.45
C PRO A 726 -1.02 -27.52 27.65
N GLY A 727 -1.76 -28.40 27.00
CA GLY A 727 -3.09 -28.14 26.43
C GLY A 727 -4.19 -28.61 27.38
N LEU A 728 -5.43 -28.22 27.12
CA LEU A 728 -6.58 -28.61 27.97
C LEU A 728 -6.78 -30.12 28.04
N ASN A 729 -6.41 -30.86 26.98
CA ASN A 729 -6.63 -32.31 26.88
C ASN A 729 -5.34 -33.10 26.59
N SER A 730 -4.18 -32.45 26.62
CA SER A 730 -2.90 -33.11 26.33
C SER A 730 -1.72 -32.33 26.88
N PHE A 731 -0.57 -32.97 27.04
CA PHE A 731 0.69 -32.27 27.26
C PHE A 731 1.80 -32.88 26.41
N THR A 732 2.78 -32.05 26.05
CA THR A 732 3.96 -32.49 25.29
C THR A 732 5.19 -32.57 26.19
N VAL A 733 5.87 -33.71 26.17
CA VAL A 733 7.15 -33.95 26.86
C VAL A 733 8.27 -33.99 25.85
N ARG A 734 9.36 -33.27 26.11
CA ARG A 734 10.59 -33.32 25.30
C ARG A 734 11.76 -33.81 26.12
N PHE A 735 12.58 -34.67 25.52
CA PHE A 735 13.78 -35.22 26.14
C PHE A 735 15.04 -34.49 25.65
N TYR A 736 16.00 -34.33 26.55
CA TYR A 736 17.29 -33.68 26.31
C TYR A 736 18.44 -34.63 26.71
N ASP A 737 19.60 -34.46 26.07
CA ASP A 737 20.82 -35.16 26.46
C ASP A 737 21.56 -34.43 27.60
N ALA A 738 22.72 -34.96 27.99
CA ALA A 738 23.54 -34.41 29.08
C ALA A 738 24.10 -33.01 28.75
N THR A 739 24.16 -32.62 27.47
CA THR A 739 24.62 -31.30 27.01
C THR A 739 23.47 -30.28 26.92
N GLY A 740 22.23 -30.73 27.13
CA GLY A 740 21.03 -29.90 27.02
C GLY A 740 20.47 -29.81 25.60
N ALA A 741 21.00 -30.57 24.64
CA ALA A 741 20.45 -30.66 23.29
C ALA A 741 19.23 -31.58 23.25
N VAL A 742 18.27 -31.30 22.36
CA VAL A 742 17.05 -32.10 22.20
C VAL A 742 17.39 -33.48 21.66
N ARG A 743 16.91 -34.52 22.33
CA ARG A 743 17.04 -35.89 21.81
C ARG A 743 16.01 -36.14 20.73
N THR A 744 16.48 -36.52 19.55
CA THR A 744 15.64 -36.83 18.38
C THR A 744 15.53 -38.33 18.09
N THR A 745 16.20 -39.18 18.88
CA THR A 745 16.23 -40.65 18.75
C THR A 745 16.05 -41.34 20.11
N ALA A 746 15.37 -42.49 20.14
CA ALA A 746 14.98 -43.19 21.37
C ALA A 746 16.01 -44.26 21.69
N THR A 747 16.41 -44.38 22.96
CA THR A 747 17.43 -45.35 23.41
C THR A 747 16.94 -46.14 24.63
N ASP A 748 17.12 -47.46 24.62
CA ASP A 748 16.40 -48.45 25.44
C ASP A 748 16.57 -48.42 26.97
N SER A 749 17.50 -47.64 27.55
CA SER A 749 17.86 -47.80 28.97
C SER A 749 17.86 -46.54 29.84
N THR A 750 17.64 -45.34 29.28
CA THR A 750 17.79 -44.08 30.04
C THR A 750 16.64 -43.08 29.90
N MET A 751 15.65 -43.36 29.04
CA MET A 751 14.54 -42.44 28.78
C MET A 751 13.30 -42.80 29.59
N GLU A 752 13.17 -42.16 30.74
CA GLU A 752 12.02 -42.31 31.62
C GLU A 752 11.63 -40.94 32.19
N SER A 753 10.33 -40.65 32.19
CA SER A 753 9.77 -39.44 32.80
C SER A 753 8.64 -39.82 33.75
N TYR A 754 8.57 -39.17 34.90
CA TYR A 754 7.50 -39.33 35.88
C TYR A 754 6.87 -37.96 36.17
N ILE A 755 5.64 -37.78 35.67
CA ILE A 755 4.89 -36.53 35.77
C ILE A 755 3.69 -36.76 36.69
N GLN A 756 3.43 -35.82 37.57
CA GLN A 756 2.27 -35.79 38.45
C GLN A 756 1.45 -34.53 38.18
N TYR A 757 0.14 -34.65 38.27
CA TYR A 757 -0.82 -33.60 37.97
C TYR A 757 -2.01 -33.66 38.94
N GLY A 758 -2.43 -32.52 39.47
CA GLY A 758 -3.61 -32.43 40.33
C GLY A 758 -3.70 -31.11 41.10
N PRO A 759 -4.75 -30.90 41.90
CA PRO A 759 -4.92 -29.70 42.70
C PRO A 759 -3.80 -29.61 43.76
N PRO A 760 -3.19 -28.42 43.96
CA PRO A 760 -2.12 -28.25 44.93
C PRO A 760 -2.65 -28.48 46.35
N VAL A 761 -2.02 -29.40 47.08
CA VAL A 761 -2.29 -29.61 48.52
C VAL A 761 -0.94 -29.66 49.24
N ALA A 762 -0.86 -29.15 50.47
CA ALA A 762 0.38 -29.19 51.25
C ALA A 762 0.60 -30.61 51.79
N ALA A 763 1.39 -31.43 51.10
CA ALA A 763 1.77 -32.77 51.55
C ALA A 763 3.27 -32.84 51.91
N PHE A 764 3.57 -33.05 53.19
CA PHE A 764 4.93 -33.11 53.74
C PHE A 764 5.63 -34.42 53.35
N ASN A 765 6.75 -34.36 52.63
CA ASN A 765 7.61 -35.53 52.42
C ASN A 765 9.05 -35.26 52.87
N SER A 766 9.44 -35.98 53.93
CA SER A 766 10.77 -36.12 54.55
C SER A 766 11.30 -34.94 55.40
N SER A 767 11.47 -35.19 56.71
CA SER A 767 12.12 -34.30 57.68
C SER A 767 13.63 -34.49 57.66
N THR A 768 14.41 -33.48 57.29
CA THR A 768 15.85 -33.47 57.58
C THR A 768 16.07 -32.85 58.96
N THR A 769 16.39 -33.65 59.97
CA THR A 769 16.56 -33.17 61.35
C THR A 769 17.88 -32.40 61.49
N LEU A 770 17.83 -31.09 61.71
CA LEU A 770 19.01 -30.29 62.04
C LEU A 770 19.33 -30.40 63.55
N PRO A 771 20.60 -30.54 63.96
CA PRO A 771 20.99 -30.55 65.38
C PRO A 771 20.59 -29.26 66.11
N ALA A 772 20.44 -29.29 67.43
CA ALA A 772 20.21 -28.06 68.21
C ALA A 772 21.43 -27.11 68.07
N GLY A 773 21.20 -25.86 67.65
CA GLY A 773 22.28 -24.90 67.42
C GLY A 773 21.78 -23.53 66.94
N THR A 774 22.70 -22.56 66.88
CA THR A 774 22.43 -21.24 66.28
C THR A 774 22.66 -21.33 64.78
N TYR A 775 21.61 -21.07 64.00
CA TYR A 775 21.65 -21.08 62.55
C TYR A 775 21.44 -19.66 62.02
N LYS A 776 22.25 -19.28 61.04
CA LYS A 776 22.02 -18.06 60.27
C LYS A 776 21.18 -18.43 59.05
N ILE A 777 19.97 -17.87 58.97
CA ILE A 777 19.15 -17.94 57.76
C ILE A 777 19.55 -16.77 56.88
N ARG A 778 19.96 -17.08 55.66
CA ARG A 778 20.31 -16.09 54.63
C ARG A 778 19.26 -16.16 53.53
N ARG A 779 18.66 -15.03 53.16
CA ARG A 779 17.71 -14.89 52.05
C ARG A 779 17.97 -13.57 51.34
N GLY A 780 17.57 -13.48 50.07
CA GLY A 780 17.70 -12.26 49.28
C GLY A 780 18.96 -12.25 48.40
N PRO A 781 19.31 -11.10 47.79
CA PRO A 781 20.46 -11.00 46.91
C PRO A 781 21.77 -11.19 47.69
N VAL A 782 22.59 -12.14 47.27
CA VAL A 782 23.87 -12.46 47.92
C VAL A 782 25.02 -12.17 46.96
N PRO A 783 26.09 -11.49 47.43
CA PRO A 783 27.25 -11.20 46.59
C PRO A 783 27.94 -12.49 46.13
N ILE A 784 28.28 -12.51 44.84
CA ILE A 784 28.97 -13.63 44.20
C ILE A 784 30.49 -13.46 44.29
N ASP A 785 31.18 -14.57 44.49
CA ASP A 785 32.62 -14.68 44.35
C ASP A 785 32.99 -14.80 42.86
N TRP A 786 33.59 -13.74 42.31
CA TRP A 786 33.99 -13.70 40.91
C TRP A 786 35.05 -14.75 40.57
N SER A 787 35.85 -15.20 41.54
CA SER A 787 36.85 -16.24 41.30
C SER A 787 36.21 -17.62 41.10
N ALA A 788 35.04 -17.85 41.70
CA ALA A 788 34.28 -19.08 41.58
C ALA A 788 33.30 -19.07 40.40
N LEU A 789 32.94 -17.88 39.89
CA LEU A 789 32.06 -17.73 38.73
C LEU A 789 32.85 -17.98 37.43
N THR A 790 32.98 -19.25 37.06
CA THR A 790 33.65 -19.71 35.84
C THR A 790 32.63 -20.17 34.79
N SER A 791 32.96 -20.02 33.50
CA SER A 791 32.09 -20.39 32.40
C SER A 791 32.01 -21.89 32.00
N PRO A 792 32.80 -22.86 32.52
CA PRO A 792 32.64 -24.23 32.07
C PRO A 792 31.54 -24.96 32.87
N ASP A 793 30.56 -25.46 32.12
CA ASP A 793 29.63 -26.56 32.41
C ASP A 793 28.44 -26.35 33.36
N SER A 794 28.41 -25.33 34.22
CA SER A 794 27.21 -25.05 35.07
C SER A 794 26.31 -23.94 34.52
N TYR A 795 26.87 -22.97 33.80
CA TYR A 795 26.17 -21.74 33.38
C TYR A 795 26.07 -21.59 31.85
N GLY A 796 26.49 -22.61 31.09
CA GLY A 796 26.51 -22.62 29.62
C GLY A 796 27.83 -22.11 29.07
N ALA A 797 28.37 -22.79 28.06
CA ALA A 797 29.53 -22.29 27.32
C ALA A 797 29.19 -20.90 26.76
N ASN A 798 30.09 -19.93 26.96
CA ASN A 798 29.98 -18.53 26.51
C ASN A 798 29.24 -17.54 27.43
N ALA A 799 29.12 -17.79 28.73
CA ALA A 799 28.54 -16.80 29.66
C ALA A 799 29.44 -15.56 29.85
N ASN A 800 28.91 -14.36 29.57
CA ASN A 800 29.63 -13.09 29.51
C ASN A 800 28.99 -11.98 30.35
N ILE A 801 29.80 -11.02 30.76
CA ILE A 801 29.35 -9.73 31.30
C ILE A 801 29.70 -8.63 30.30
N TRP A 802 28.69 -7.93 29.79
CA TRP A 802 28.87 -6.76 28.95
C TRP A 802 28.97 -5.52 29.82
N PHE A 803 29.87 -4.60 29.49
CA PHE A 803 29.92 -3.30 30.16
C PHE A 803 30.03 -2.15 29.17
N PHE A 804 29.53 -1.00 29.61
CA PHE A 804 29.66 0.29 28.95
C PHE A 804 29.97 1.33 30.03
N ALA A 805 30.96 2.18 29.77
CA ALA A 805 31.37 3.24 30.66
C ALA A 805 31.66 4.51 29.86
N ILE A 806 31.41 5.64 30.49
CA ILE A 806 31.80 6.95 29.98
C ILE A 806 32.96 7.43 30.85
N VAL A 807 34.07 7.77 30.22
CA VAL A 807 35.34 8.08 30.87
C VAL A 807 35.78 9.48 30.46
N GLU A 808 35.88 10.36 31.45
CA GLU A 808 36.47 11.70 31.31
C GLU A 808 37.99 11.58 31.36
N TYR A 809 38.67 12.30 30.48
CA TYR A 809 40.11 12.47 30.39
C TYR A 809 40.44 13.94 30.63
N GLU A 810 41.52 14.17 31.37
CA GLU A 810 42.14 15.49 31.51
C GLU A 810 43.01 15.84 30.30
#